data_AF-A0A1R4IXF5-F1
#
_entry.id   AF-A0A1R4IXF5-F1
#
_cell.length_a   1.000
_cell.length_b   1.000
_cell.length_c   1.000
_cell.angle_alpha   90.00
_cell.angle_beta   90.00
_cell.angle_gamma   90.00
#
_symmetry.space_group_name_H-M   'P 1'
#
loop_
_entity.id
_entity.type
_entity.pdbx_description
1 polymer ?
#
loop_
_entity_poly.entity_id
_entity_poly.type
_entity_poly.pdbx_seq_one_letter_code
_entity_poly.pdbx_strand_id
1 'polypeptide(L)'
;MTSPERGRLAWAETAPGVPELLAAIRRASVEDAPAVPARFIDGLRSSGFGRLRLPVEDGGLGGDVVDLVDAIVAVASADPSLAQSWRTHVLATERHVSSPQGERRERWLGRIAGGAMLGGGWTEADGSGTSVFTTRLRSDESGLTLSGRKFYSTGSRYADWLEYSAVDEAGELVIAAIRADNPGLTLLDDWTGFGQRATASGTTILDGAVVDPGDVAPFDSQHLGIAGWQQLILLAVLAGIAEGARIAAAELVSLVDRAHGSSPVAVLEGYARISSAAAASRELLRAVARRADDAHRAIVDGDGSAAELADAAEAAAFRAQAVIVDQVVDAADLLMRLPAELADPAEGERLRRVLALDRFWRNARTVGTHNPVLHRLRGVAERELYGLPRIGDPEQRLQAQRDAIAARAEAEELTVVRIPAPLSAALAADRDALRRVATAFADRRGALFQFDEAEDGHFDAGVAIAGWLHLFPRSWFAVGVAEPEAAGHPYNVARRIASLERLSGGRLAWVWQRPATGERDADRQRVVQQLLRSWPEETIAADRGAPAFAETEPIRRIGADGVHRVAGPLNVPSSPQHLPVIVGHDGDAADPQRHVDLVVDGERWLLPGSDEHALALARTVRATTVGELVAAAERLPREDAPDAGTLRARLRLPFPTIAELPGASARFPSGSETESS
;
A
#
# COMPACT_ATOMS: atom_id res chain seq x y z
N MET A 1 -16.87 13.40 -31.12
CA MET A 1 -17.98 13.50 -30.17
C MET A 1 -17.44 14.14 -28.90
N THR A 2 -17.98 15.29 -28.49
CA THR A 2 -17.67 15.88 -27.17
C THR A 2 -18.19 14.94 -26.10
N SER A 3 -17.34 14.52 -25.15
CA SER A 3 -17.78 13.71 -24.01
C SER A 3 -18.98 14.37 -23.32
N PRO A 4 -19.97 13.60 -22.84
CA PRO A 4 -21.09 14.17 -22.10
C PRO A 4 -20.56 15.00 -20.93
N GLU A 5 -21.00 16.26 -20.80
CA GLU A 5 -20.70 17.08 -19.63
C GLU A 5 -21.30 16.39 -18.39
N ARG A 6 -20.46 16.15 -17.39
CA ARG A 6 -20.73 15.40 -16.15
C ARG A 6 -21.02 16.33 -14.98
N GLY A 7 -21.68 15.83 -13.93
CA GLY A 7 -21.91 16.59 -12.69
C GLY A 7 -22.93 17.72 -12.86
N ARG A 8 -23.92 17.54 -13.75
CA ARG A 8 -24.88 18.60 -14.12
C ARG A 8 -26.00 18.78 -13.10
N LEU A 9 -26.23 17.78 -12.24
CA LEU A 9 -27.39 17.80 -11.34
C LEU A 9 -27.23 18.88 -10.29
N ALA A 10 -25.99 19.12 -9.84
CA ALA A 10 -25.64 20.10 -8.80
C ALA A 10 -26.58 20.00 -7.58
N TRP A 11 -26.90 18.76 -7.18
CA TRP A 11 -27.95 18.41 -6.20
C TRP A 11 -27.95 19.33 -4.96
N ALA A 12 -26.77 19.52 -4.37
CA ALA A 12 -26.63 20.28 -3.13
C ALA A 12 -27.02 21.76 -3.25
N GLU A 13 -26.95 22.32 -4.46
CA GLU A 13 -27.21 23.73 -4.75
C GLU A 13 -28.62 23.94 -5.32
N THR A 14 -29.11 23.00 -6.12
CA THR A 14 -30.33 23.17 -6.93
C THR A 14 -31.56 22.49 -6.34
N ALA A 15 -31.38 21.46 -5.50
CA ALA A 15 -32.49 20.73 -4.93
C ALA A 15 -33.22 21.57 -3.85
N PRO A 16 -34.55 21.74 -3.93
CA PRO A 16 -35.30 22.57 -3.00
C PRO A 16 -35.09 22.16 -1.53
N GLY A 17 -34.72 23.13 -0.68
CA GLY A 17 -34.56 22.93 0.76
C GLY A 17 -33.27 22.24 1.20
N VAL A 18 -32.44 21.77 0.26
CA VAL A 18 -31.17 21.08 0.58
C VAL A 18 -30.14 22.00 1.23
N PRO A 19 -29.92 23.26 0.77
CA PRO A 19 -29.01 24.18 1.46
C PRO A 19 -29.40 24.42 2.93
N GLU A 20 -30.68 24.60 3.22
CA GLU A 20 -31.21 24.80 4.57
C GLU A 20 -31.04 23.53 5.43
N LEU A 21 -31.30 22.35 4.84
CA LEU A 21 -31.11 21.06 5.50
C LEU A 21 -29.63 20.85 5.87
N LEU A 22 -28.70 21.07 4.93
CA LEU A 22 -27.26 20.93 5.18
C LEU A 22 -26.78 21.92 6.26
N ALA A 23 -27.29 23.14 6.27
CA ALA A 23 -26.99 24.11 7.32
C ALA A 23 -27.52 23.66 8.69
N ALA A 24 -28.72 23.06 8.74
CA ALA A 24 -29.28 22.51 9.98
C ALA A 24 -28.50 21.30 10.50
N ILE A 25 -28.07 20.40 9.61
CA ILE A 25 -27.20 19.26 9.94
C ILE A 25 -25.87 19.75 10.51
N ARG A 26 -25.22 20.71 9.85
CA ARG A 26 -23.92 21.27 10.29
C ARG A 26 -23.98 21.84 11.70
N ARG A 27 -25.04 22.59 12.03
CA ARG A 27 -25.25 23.14 13.38
C ARG A 27 -25.41 22.05 14.42
N ALA A 28 -26.17 20.99 14.11
CA ALA A 28 -26.37 19.86 15.02
C ALA A 28 -25.11 19.00 15.18
N SER A 29 -24.27 18.89 14.14
CA SER A 29 -23.05 18.07 14.16
C SER A 29 -22.03 18.53 15.21
N VAL A 30 -22.06 19.81 15.61
CA VAL A 30 -21.21 20.35 16.69
C VAL A 30 -21.49 19.68 18.04
N GLU A 31 -22.70 19.17 18.25
CA GLU A 31 -23.07 18.44 19.48
C GLU A 31 -22.38 17.06 19.56
N ASP A 32 -21.83 16.54 18.45
CA ASP A 32 -21.15 15.23 18.33
C ASP A 32 -21.95 14.08 18.97
N ALA A 33 -23.26 14.10 18.73
CA ALA A 33 -24.22 13.16 19.28
C ALA A 33 -23.89 11.71 18.85
N PRO A 34 -24.16 10.70 19.70
CA PRO A 34 -23.88 9.30 19.38
C PRO A 34 -24.80 8.71 18.30
N ALA A 35 -25.85 9.44 17.89
CA ALA A 35 -26.79 9.00 16.86
C ALA A 35 -27.26 10.18 16.00
N VAL A 36 -27.58 9.90 14.74
CA VAL A 36 -28.14 10.88 13.82
C VAL A 36 -29.63 11.09 14.16
N PRO A 37 -30.10 12.35 14.32
CA PRO A 37 -31.52 12.65 14.42
C PRO A 37 -32.31 12.15 13.19
N ALA A 38 -33.40 11.39 13.41
CA ALA A 38 -34.23 10.80 12.35
C ALA A 38 -34.66 11.80 11.26
N ARG A 39 -35.01 13.03 11.66
CA ARG A 39 -35.38 14.12 10.74
C ARG A 39 -34.33 14.41 9.64
N PHE A 40 -33.05 14.14 9.89
CA PHE A 40 -32.00 14.36 8.90
C PHE A 40 -31.92 13.21 7.90
N ILE A 41 -32.17 11.97 8.33
CA ILE A 41 -32.35 10.82 7.43
C ILE A 41 -33.58 11.06 6.54
N ASP A 42 -34.71 11.46 7.14
CA ASP A 42 -35.95 11.74 6.41
C ASP A 42 -35.82 12.93 5.45
N GLY A 43 -35.07 13.97 5.82
CA GLY A 43 -34.76 15.10 4.97
C GLY A 43 -33.92 14.71 3.75
N LEU A 44 -32.87 13.90 3.94
CA LEU A 44 -32.08 13.37 2.82
C LEU A 44 -32.91 12.45 1.91
N ARG A 45 -33.75 11.59 2.49
CA ARG A 45 -34.69 10.76 1.72
C ARG A 45 -35.63 11.63 0.86
N SER A 46 -36.25 12.64 1.47
CA SER A 46 -37.24 13.51 0.80
C SER A 46 -36.63 14.40 -0.27
N SER A 47 -35.36 14.79 -0.14
CA SER A 47 -34.61 15.55 -1.15
C SER A 47 -34.12 14.71 -2.32
N GLY A 48 -34.43 13.40 -2.34
CA GLY A 48 -34.05 12.50 -3.43
C GLY A 48 -32.62 11.99 -3.35
N PHE A 49 -31.88 12.22 -2.26
CA PHE A 49 -30.50 11.75 -2.09
C PHE A 49 -30.36 10.23 -2.33
N GLY A 50 -31.26 9.43 -1.76
CA GLY A 50 -31.24 7.98 -1.93
C GLY A 50 -31.61 7.46 -3.33
N ARG A 51 -32.19 8.30 -4.18
CA ARG A 51 -32.56 7.93 -5.56
C ARG A 51 -31.78 8.72 -6.61
N LEU A 52 -30.67 9.35 -6.20
CA LEU A 52 -29.88 10.22 -7.05
C LEU A 52 -29.37 9.48 -8.31
N ARG A 53 -28.93 8.24 -8.14
CA ARG A 53 -28.32 7.40 -9.18
C ARG A 53 -29.29 6.50 -9.94
N LEU A 54 -30.56 6.49 -9.55
CA LEU A 54 -31.59 5.78 -10.31
C LEU A 54 -31.84 6.52 -11.64
N PRO A 55 -32.05 5.78 -12.75
CA PRO A 55 -32.55 6.36 -13.99
C PRO A 55 -33.85 7.14 -13.76
N VAL A 56 -34.11 8.15 -14.60
CA VAL A 56 -35.30 9.02 -14.46
C VAL A 56 -36.58 8.22 -14.72
N GLU A 57 -36.54 7.33 -15.69
CA GLU A 57 -37.61 6.39 -16.05
C GLU A 57 -37.95 5.42 -14.90
N ASP A 58 -36.97 5.11 -14.05
CA ASP A 58 -37.11 4.25 -12.87
C ASP A 58 -37.48 5.08 -11.60
N GLY A 59 -37.80 6.37 -11.76
CA GLY A 59 -38.24 7.25 -10.66
C GLY A 59 -37.12 7.94 -9.88
N GLY A 60 -35.89 7.92 -10.41
CA GLY A 60 -34.71 8.57 -9.84
C GLY A 60 -34.46 10.00 -10.33
N LEU A 61 -33.23 10.48 -10.09
CA LEU A 61 -32.76 11.80 -10.54
C LEU A 61 -31.82 11.72 -11.76
N GLY A 62 -31.38 10.53 -12.17
CA GLY A 62 -30.50 10.34 -13.33
C GLY A 62 -29.10 10.94 -13.18
N GLY A 63 -28.64 11.18 -11.95
CA GLY A 63 -27.30 11.73 -11.70
C GLY A 63 -26.20 10.76 -12.08
N ASP A 64 -25.04 11.27 -12.47
CA ASP A 64 -23.85 10.45 -12.77
C ASP A 64 -23.01 10.16 -11.50
N VAL A 65 -21.90 9.43 -11.62
CA VAL A 65 -21.03 9.14 -10.47
C VAL A 65 -20.40 10.42 -9.88
N VAL A 66 -20.19 11.46 -10.69
CA VAL A 66 -19.68 12.76 -10.24
C VAL A 66 -20.73 13.46 -9.37
N ASP A 67 -22.00 13.47 -9.81
CA ASP A 67 -23.12 14.01 -9.04
C ASP A 67 -23.25 13.31 -7.67
N LEU A 68 -23.09 11.98 -7.64
CA LEU A 68 -23.12 11.22 -6.39
C LEU A 68 -22.00 11.60 -5.42
N VAL A 69 -20.75 11.65 -5.89
CA VAL A 69 -19.63 11.99 -4.98
C VAL A 69 -19.73 13.44 -4.50
N ASP A 70 -20.19 14.37 -5.34
CA ASP A 70 -20.44 15.75 -4.93
C ASP A 70 -21.56 15.84 -3.89
N ALA A 71 -22.63 15.07 -4.03
CA ALA A 71 -23.69 15.00 -3.04
C ALA A 71 -23.19 14.40 -1.71
N ILE A 72 -22.39 13.33 -1.74
CA ILE A 72 -21.77 12.76 -0.54
C ILE A 72 -20.84 13.77 0.14
N VAL A 73 -20.00 14.48 -0.63
CA VAL A 73 -19.12 15.54 -0.10
C VAL A 73 -19.94 16.64 0.58
N ALA A 74 -21.05 17.06 -0.03
CA ALA A 74 -21.92 18.08 0.54
C ALA A 74 -22.50 17.64 1.89
N VAL A 75 -23.06 16.43 1.98
CA VAL A 75 -23.58 15.87 3.24
C VAL A 75 -22.45 15.68 4.26
N ALA A 76 -21.30 15.12 3.86
CA ALA A 76 -20.17 14.87 4.75
C ALA A 76 -19.53 16.16 5.29
N SER A 77 -19.58 17.26 4.52
CA SER A 77 -19.16 18.58 4.99
C SER A 77 -20.03 19.16 6.10
N ALA A 78 -21.28 18.68 6.21
CA ALA A 78 -22.21 19.03 7.27
C ALA A 78 -22.10 18.04 8.42
N ASP A 79 -22.14 16.73 8.14
CA ASP A 79 -21.88 15.65 9.09
C ASP A 79 -21.35 14.38 8.39
N PRO A 80 -20.10 13.96 8.66
CA PRO A 80 -19.49 12.80 7.99
C PRO A 80 -20.02 11.45 8.49
N SER A 81 -20.57 11.38 9.71
CA SER A 81 -21.20 10.14 10.21
C SER A 81 -22.50 9.86 9.47
N LEU A 82 -23.31 10.91 9.27
CA LEU A 82 -24.51 10.86 8.44
C LEU A 82 -24.17 10.42 7.02
N ALA A 83 -23.22 11.08 6.35
CA ALA A 83 -22.82 10.68 5.00
C ALA A 83 -22.36 9.21 4.92
N GLN A 84 -21.50 8.77 5.86
CA GLN A 84 -21.06 7.37 5.89
C GLN A 84 -22.20 6.39 6.18
N SER A 85 -23.22 6.77 6.96
CA SER A 85 -24.36 5.90 7.25
C SER A 85 -25.16 5.51 5.99
N TRP A 86 -25.08 6.31 4.92
CA TRP A 86 -25.70 6.01 3.62
C TRP A 86 -24.84 5.15 2.70
N ARG A 87 -23.63 4.76 3.12
CA ARG A 87 -22.68 4.00 2.29
C ARG A 87 -23.28 2.71 1.76
N THR A 88 -23.92 1.92 2.62
CA THR A 88 -24.51 0.64 2.21
C THR A 88 -25.65 0.83 1.24
N HIS A 89 -26.45 1.89 1.41
CA HIS A 89 -27.51 2.25 0.48
C HIS A 89 -26.98 2.58 -0.91
N VAL A 90 -25.91 3.38 -0.99
CA VAL A 90 -25.28 3.72 -2.27
C VAL A 90 -24.74 2.47 -2.96
N LEU A 91 -24.05 1.59 -2.22
CA LEU A 91 -23.52 0.33 -2.76
C LEU A 91 -24.65 -0.58 -3.28
N ALA A 92 -25.75 -0.70 -2.54
CA ALA A 92 -26.90 -1.50 -2.97
C ALA A 92 -27.57 -0.90 -4.20
N THR A 93 -27.71 0.42 -4.24
CA THR A 93 -28.30 1.15 -5.37
C THR A 93 -27.49 0.92 -6.65
N GLU A 94 -26.17 1.14 -6.62
CA GLU A 94 -25.31 0.92 -7.80
C GLU A 94 -25.37 -0.53 -8.29
N ARG A 95 -25.44 -1.48 -7.37
CA ARG A 95 -25.56 -2.90 -7.68
C ARG A 95 -26.85 -3.22 -8.42
N HIS A 96 -27.98 -2.72 -7.92
CA HIS A 96 -29.29 -2.95 -8.52
C HIS A 96 -29.43 -2.23 -9.85
N VAL A 97 -28.93 -1.00 -9.97
CA VAL A 97 -28.91 -0.25 -11.24
C VAL A 97 -28.11 -0.99 -12.32
N SER A 98 -26.96 -1.58 -11.94
CA SER A 98 -26.06 -2.30 -12.84
C SER A 98 -26.45 -3.77 -13.10
N SER A 99 -27.45 -4.29 -12.40
CA SER A 99 -27.88 -5.68 -12.55
C SER A 99 -28.65 -5.88 -13.87
N PRO A 100 -28.67 -7.10 -14.44
CA PRO A 100 -29.49 -7.41 -15.61
C PRO A 100 -30.97 -7.07 -15.41
N GLN A 101 -31.65 -6.72 -16.50
CA GLN A 101 -33.10 -6.48 -16.48
C GLN A 101 -33.86 -7.73 -16.03
N GLY A 102 -34.91 -7.53 -15.23
CA GLY A 102 -35.75 -8.61 -14.70
C GLY A 102 -36.49 -8.20 -13.43
N GLU A 103 -37.39 -9.09 -12.98
CA GLU A 103 -38.33 -8.82 -11.88
C GLU A 103 -37.62 -8.36 -10.60
N ARG A 104 -36.48 -8.95 -10.24
CA ARG A 104 -35.72 -8.58 -9.04
C ARG A 104 -35.17 -7.15 -9.13
N ARG A 105 -34.61 -6.76 -10.28
CA ARG A 105 -34.11 -5.40 -10.50
C ARG A 105 -35.26 -4.41 -10.38
N GLU A 106 -36.36 -4.64 -11.10
CA GLU A 106 -37.55 -3.77 -11.08
C GLU A 106 -38.12 -3.63 -9.66
N ARG A 107 -38.21 -4.74 -8.92
CA ARG A 107 -38.66 -4.76 -7.53
C ARG A 107 -37.79 -3.87 -6.62
N TRP A 108 -36.46 -3.98 -6.71
CA TRP A 108 -35.55 -3.17 -5.89
C TRP A 108 -35.52 -1.71 -6.30
N LEU A 109 -35.50 -1.40 -7.59
CA LEU A 109 -35.57 -0.03 -8.07
C LEU A 109 -36.90 0.62 -7.66
N GLY A 110 -38.02 -0.10 -7.72
CA GLY A 110 -39.31 0.37 -7.21
C GLY A 110 -39.29 0.70 -5.71
N ARG A 111 -38.62 -0.12 -4.89
CA ARG A 111 -38.43 0.17 -3.45
C ARG A 111 -37.59 1.42 -3.22
N ILE A 112 -36.47 1.56 -3.93
CA ILE A 112 -35.58 2.73 -3.80
C ILE A 112 -36.27 4.01 -4.30
N ALA A 113 -36.98 3.94 -5.43
CA ALA A 113 -37.78 5.04 -5.96
C ALA A 113 -38.89 5.47 -4.99
N GLY A 114 -39.48 4.51 -4.26
CA GLY A 114 -40.41 4.74 -3.16
C GLY A 114 -39.79 5.31 -1.88
N GLY A 115 -38.46 5.51 -1.84
CA GLY A 115 -37.74 6.14 -0.73
C GLY A 115 -37.15 5.16 0.30
N ALA A 116 -37.14 3.85 0.03
CA ALA A 116 -36.53 2.89 0.94
C ALA A 116 -35.01 3.11 1.09
N MET A 117 -34.53 3.23 2.32
CA MET A 117 -33.10 3.22 2.64
C MET A 117 -32.64 1.77 2.84
N LEU A 118 -31.47 1.43 2.28
CA LEU A 118 -30.87 0.11 2.41
C LEU A 118 -29.63 0.14 3.31
N GLY A 119 -29.58 -0.77 4.26
CA GLY A 119 -28.46 -1.02 5.15
C GLY A 119 -27.94 -2.45 5.00
N GLY A 120 -27.24 -2.95 6.02
CA GLY A 120 -26.70 -4.30 6.04
C GLY A 120 -25.17 -4.32 6.11
N GLY A 121 -24.59 -5.50 5.87
CA GLY A 121 -23.18 -5.73 6.08
C GLY A 121 -22.66 -7.06 5.51
N TRP A 122 -21.35 -7.10 5.27
CA TRP A 122 -20.67 -8.25 4.67
C TRP A 122 -19.74 -8.92 5.70
N THR A 123 -19.09 -8.12 6.53
CA THR A 123 -18.06 -8.52 7.49
C THR A 123 -18.62 -9.31 8.67
N GLU A 124 -17.88 -10.34 9.08
CA GLU A 124 -18.23 -11.22 10.20
C GLU A 124 -17.23 -11.13 11.36
N ALA A 125 -17.66 -11.63 12.51
CA ALA A 125 -17.04 -11.45 13.83
C ALA A 125 -15.66 -12.07 14.00
N ASP A 126 -15.41 -13.17 13.30
CA ASP A 126 -14.31 -14.09 13.58
C ASP A 126 -13.00 -13.70 12.90
N GLY A 127 -12.99 -12.60 12.14
CA GLY A 127 -11.79 -12.07 11.50
C GLY A 127 -11.20 -12.98 10.42
N SER A 128 -11.96 -13.98 9.96
CA SER A 128 -11.50 -15.06 9.08
C SER A 128 -11.22 -14.65 7.62
N GLY A 129 -11.38 -13.36 7.27
CA GLY A 129 -11.28 -12.92 5.89
C GLY A 129 -12.45 -13.39 5.03
N THR A 130 -12.34 -13.23 3.72
CA THR A 130 -13.43 -13.52 2.76
C THR A 130 -13.71 -15.02 2.56
N SER A 131 -13.01 -15.92 3.25
CA SER A 131 -13.06 -17.38 3.01
C SER A 131 -13.89 -18.19 4.01
N VAL A 132 -14.37 -17.61 5.12
CA VAL A 132 -15.24 -18.33 6.07
C VAL A 132 -16.43 -17.45 6.46
N PHE A 133 -17.43 -17.38 5.59
CA PHE A 133 -18.74 -16.87 6.00
C PHE A 133 -19.40 -17.91 6.91
N THR A 134 -19.93 -17.46 8.04
CA THR A 134 -20.65 -18.20 9.10
C THR A 134 -22.14 -17.90 9.11
N THR A 135 -22.57 -16.79 8.49
CA THR A 135 -24.00 -16.52 8.27
C THR A 135 -24.56 -17.53 7.29
N ARG A 136 -25.71 -18.13 7.64
CA ARG A 136 -26.36 -19.19 6.87
C ARG A 136 -27.75 -18.79 6.42
N LEU A 137 -28.05 -19.07 5.16
CA LEU A 137 -29.42 -19.10 4.63
C LEU A 137 -29.89 -20.56 4.67
N ARG A 138 -31.01 -20.84 5.34
CA ARG A 138 -31.57 -22.20 5.46
C ARG A 138 -33.01 -22.21 4.97
N SER A 139 -33.44 -23.38 4.50
CA SER A 139 -34.85 -23.64 4.22
C SER A 139 -35.42 -24.53 5.32
N ASP A 140 -36.50 -24.10 5.97
CA ASP A 140 -37.23 -24.91 6.94
C ASP A 140 -38.74 -24.94 6.62
N GLU A 141 -39.54 -25.57 7.48
CA GLU A 141 -41.00 -25.69 7.30
C GLU A 141 -41.72 -24.33 7.26
N SER A 142 -41.09 -23.27 7.75
CA SER A 142 -41.62 -21.90 7.80
C SER A 142 -41.15 -21.01 6.64
N GLY A 143 -40.21 -21.48 5.82
CA GLY A 143 -39.66 -20.79 4.65
C GLY A 143 -38.15 -20.62 4.70
N LEU A 144 -37.63 -19.61 3.99
CA LEU A 144 -36.21 -19.28 4.03
C LEU A 144 -35.90 -18.40 5.25
N THR A 145 -34.83 -18.75 5.98
CA THR A 145 -34.40 -18.00 7.17
C THR A 145 -32.90 -17.71 7.15
N LEU A 146 -32.52 -16.55 7.68
CA LEU A 146 -31.14 -16.14 7.91
C LEU A 146 -30.78 -16.27 9.39
N SER A 147 -29.65 -16.93 9.66
CA SER A 147 -29.05 -16.99 10.99
C SER A 147 -27.55 -16.70 10.94
N GLY A 148 -27.06 -15.87 11.84
CA GLY A 148 -25.66 -15.46 11.87
C GLY A 148 -25.41 -14.19 12.67
N ARG A 149 -24.16 -13.74 12.67
CA ARG A 149 -23.76 -12.51 13.35
C ARG A 149 -22.84 -11.69 12.45
N LYS A 150 -23.23 -10.45 12.17
CA LYS A 150 -22.44 -9.49 11.36
C LYS A 150 -21.90 -8.37 12.23
N PHE A 151 -20.74 -7.85 11.86
CA PHE A 151 -20.11 -6.70 12.50
C PHE A 151 -19.93 -5.56 11.49
N TYR A 152 -19.76 -4.33 12.00
CA TYR A 152 -19.66 -3.13 11.17
C TYR A 152 -20.88 -2.88 10.28
N SER A 153 -22.09 -3.05 10.84
CA SER A 153 -23.39 -2.96 10.15
C SER A 153 -23.80 -1.50 9.88
N THR A 154 -22.88 -0.71 9.32
CA THR A 154 -22.97 0.74 9.12
C THR A 154 -24.31 1.17 8.53
N GLY A 155 -24.99 2.09 9.21
CA GLY A 155 -26.26 2.65 8.78
C GLY A 155 -27.49 1.77 8.96
N SER A 156 -27.34 0.51 9.41
CA SER A 156 -28.44 -0.46 9.45
C SER A 156 -29.59 -0.03 10.36
N ARG A 157 -29.30 0.70 11.44
CA ARG A 157 -30.33 1.23 12.36
C ARG A 157 -31.18 2.36 11.77
N TYR A 158 -30.76 2.94 10.64
CA TYR A 158 -31.51 3.98 9.94
C TYR A 158 -32.23 3.44 8.70
N ALA A 159 -32.00 2.18 8.34
CA ALA A 159 -32.46 1.59 7.10
C ALA A 159 -33.85 0.95 7.23
N ASP A 160 -34.53 0.85 6.10
CA ASP A 160 -35.82 0.16 5.96
C ASP A 160 -35.60 -1.32 5.59
N TRP A 161 -34.57 -1.60 4.80
CA TRP A 161 -34.18 -2.92 4.32
C TRP A 161 -32.71 -3.18 4.62
N LEU A 162 -32.34 -4.43 4.84
CA LEU A 162 -30.98 -4.84 5.16
C LEU A 162 -30.55 -5.98 4.26
N GLU A 163 -29.42 -5.82 3.57
CA GLU A 163 -28.83 -6.86 2.73
C GLU A 163 -27.59 -7.46 3.39
N TYR A 164 -27.56 -8.79 3.46
CA TYR A 164 -26.46 -9.53 4.06
C TYR A 164 -25.93 -10.60 3.11
N SER A 165 -24.61 -10.79 3.12
CA SER A 165 -24.02 -12.00 2.54
C SER A 165 -24.26 -13.20 3.45
N ALA A 166 -24.60 -14.34 2.87
CA ALA A 166 -24.78 -15.59 3.57
C ALA A 166 -24.34 -16.77 2.70
N VAL A 167 -24.13 -17.93 3.31
CA VAL A 167 -23.90 -19.18 2.61
C VAL A 167 -25.18 -20.00 2.67
N ASP A 168 -25.66 -20.47 1.51
CA ASP A 168 -26.83 -21.34 1.45
C ASP A 168 -26.50 -22.80 1.81
N GLU A 169 -27.49 -23.70 1.71
CA GLU A 169 -27.31 -25.12 2.03
C GLU A 169 -26.42 -25.87 1.03
N ALA A 170 -26.23 -25.34 -0.17
CA ALA A 170 -25.32 -25.88 -1.18
C ALA A 170 -23.86 -25.46 -0.95
N GLY A 171 -23.62 -24.52 -0.02
CA GLY A 171 -22.30 -23.95 0.23
C GLY A 171 -21.99 -22.74 -0.63
N GLU A 172 -22.97 -22.20 -1.36
CA GLU A 172 -22.80 -21.09 -2.29
C GLU A 172 -23.02 -19.74 -1.59
N LEU A 173 -22.26 -18.73 -2.01
CA LEU A 173 -22.39 -17.37 -1.48
C LEU A 173 -23.61 -16.68 -2.12
N VAL A 174 -24.50 -16.17 -1.28
CA VAL A 174 -25.72 -15.46 -1.68
C VAL A 174 -25.82 -14.10 -0.99
N ILE A 175 -26.61 -13.22 -1.58
CA ILE A 175 -27.06 -11.97 -0.98
C ILE A 175 -28.55 -12.11 -0.72
N ALA A 176 -28.94 -11.93 0.53
CA ALA A 176 -30.32 -12.03 0.97
C ALA A 176 -30.72 -10.75 1.71
N ALA A 177 -31.91 -10.25 1.40
CA ALA A 177 -32.44 -9.05 2.04
C ALA A 177 -33.60 -9.36 2.98
N ILE A 178 -33.66 -8.59 4.07
CA ILE A 178 -34.75 -8.63 5.03
C ILE A 178 -35.24 -7.22 5.35
N ARG A 179 -36.47 -7.14 5.86
CA ARG A 179 -37.00 -5.92 6.45
C ARG A 179 -36.27 -5.58 7.76
N ALA A 180 -36.11 -4.30 8.04
CA ALA A 180 -35.53 -3.84 9.31
C ALA A 180 -36.43 -4.09 10.54
N ASP A 181 -37.71 -4.41 10.34
CA ASP A 181 -38.68 -4.80 11.37
C ASP A 181 -38.84 -6.32 11.51
N ASN A 182 -37.96 -7.10 10.88
CA ASN A 182 -38.02 -8.57 10.93
C ASN A 182 -37.89 -9.09 12.39
N PRO A 183 -38.78 -9.98 12.86
CA PRO A 183 -38.72 -10.50 14.24
C PRO A 183 -37.42 -11.24 14.60
N GLY A 184 -36.75 -11.86 13.63
CA GLY A 184 -35.48 -12.56 13.83
C GLY A 184 -34.24 -11.66 13.75
N LEU A 185 -34.41 -10.35 13.69
CA LEU A 185 -33.32 -9.37 13.57
C LEU A 185 -33.13 -8.60 14.88
N THR A 186 -31.89 -8.48 15.33
CA THR A 186 -31.50 -7.56 16.41
C THR A 186 -30.31 -6.71 15.98
N LEU A 187 -30.47 -5.39 16.03
CA LEU A 187 -29.42 -4.40 15.75
C LEU A 187 -28.92 -3.79 17.06
N LEU A 188 -27.69 -4.11 17.45
CA LEU A 188 -27.10 -3.60 18.70
C LEU A 188 -26.58 -2.16 18.54
N ASP A 189 -26.64 -1.39 19.64
CA ASP A 189 -26.05 -0.05 19.75
C ASP A 189 -24.64 -0.09 20.35
N ASP A 190 -23.80 -1.00 19.87
CA ASP A 190 -22.51 -1.32 20.48
C ASP A 190 -21.31 -0.69 19.74
N TRP A 191 -21.57 0.27 18.84
CA TRP A 191 -20.51 1.02 18.18
C TRP A 191 -19.87 2.03 19.14
N THR A 192 -18.56 1.88 19.37
CA THR A 192 -17.80 2.70 20.34
C THR A 192 -16.61 3.42 19.71
N GLY A 193 -16.66 3.68 18.39
CA GLY A 193 -15.62 4.40 17.67
C GLY A 193 -15.34 5.79 18.26
N PHE A 194 -14.06 6.19 18.28
CA PHE A 194 -13.67 7.52 18.79
C PHE A 194 -14.06 8.66 17.83
N GLY A 195 -14.09 8.38 16.52
CA GLY A 195 -14.76 9.19 15.49
C GLY A 195 -15.83 8.37 14.76
N GLN A 196 -16.51 9.02 13.81
CA GLN A 196 -17.65 8.46 13.09
C GLN A 196 -18.72 7.89 14.04
N ARG A 197 -18.99 8.62 15.12
CA ARG A 197 -19.74 8.12 16.29
C ARG A 197 -21.19 7.78 15.98
N ALA A 198 -21.80 8.52 15.05
CA ALA A 198 -23.22 8.38 14.72
C ALA A 198 -23.50 7.46 13.51
N THR A 199 -22.51 6.70 13.02
CA THR A 199 -22.70 5.84 11.84
C THR A 199 -23.58 4.62 12.08
N ALA A 200 -23.85 4.28 13.35
CA ALA A 200 -24.55 3.05 13.73
C ALA A 200 -23.86 1.78 13.17
N SER A 201 -22.53 1.71 13.24
CA SER A 201 -21.71 0.60 12.73
C SER A 201 -21.63 -0.62 13.68
N GLY A 202 -22.69 -0.86 14.46
CA GLY A 202 -22.73 -1.92 15.47
C GLY A 202 -22.90 -3.33 14.91
N THR A 203 -23.14 -4.26 15.82
CA THR A 203 -23.40 -5.68 15.52
C THR A 203 -24.84 -5.88 15.04
N THR A 204 -25.01 -6.71 14.01
CA THR A 204 -26.28 -7.36 13.67
C THR A 204 -26.29 -8.80 14.17
N ILE A 205 -27.38 -9.21 14.83
CA ILE A 205 -27.70 -10.61 15.13
C ILE A 205 -28.91 -11.03 14.27
N LEU A 206 -28.76 -12.14 13.57
CA LEU A 206 -29.80 -12.81 12.79
C LEU A 206 -30.09 -14.14 13.47
N ASP A 207 -31.32 -14.32 13.93
CA ASP A 207 -31.81 -15.53 14.59
C ASP A 207 -33.11 -15.99 13.93
N GLY A 208 -32.98 -16.77 12.86
CA GLY A 208 -34.12 -17.25 12.09
C GLY A 208 -34.90 -16.13 11.38
N ALA A 209 -34.21 -15.07 10.92
CA ALA A 209 -34.85 -13.94 10.26
C ALA A 209 -35.46 -14.37 8.92
N VAL A 210 -36.78 -14.23 8.77
CA VAL A 210 -37.53 -14.71 7.59
C VAL A 210 -37.14 -13.92 6.33
N VAL A 211 -36.92 -14.63 5.22
CA VAL A 211 -36.50 -14.07 3.93
C VAL A 211 -37.52 -14.40 2.85
N ASP A 212 -37.88 -13.41 2.03
CA ASP A 212 -38.63 -13.66 0.79
C ASP A 212 -37.67 -14.27 -0.25
N PRO A 213 -37.96 -15.45 -0.84
CA PRO A 213 -37.14 -16.03 -1.90
C PRO A 213 -36.87 -15.08 -3.08
N GLY A 214 -37.77 -14.15 -3.39
CA GLY A 214 -37.57 -13.12 -4.41
C GLY A 214 -36.46 -12.11 -4.08
N ASP A 215 -36.14 -11.97 -2.80
CA ASP A 215 -35.12 -11.07 -2.25
C ASP A 215 -33.77 -11.78 -1.98
N VAL A 216 -33.59 -12.99 -2.51
CA VAL A 216 -32.32 -13.74 -2.49
C VAL A 216 -31.72 -13.80 -3.88
N ALA A 217 -30.40 -13.63 -4.01
CA ALA A 217 -29.68 -13.81 -5.25
C ALA A 217 -28.29 -14.46 -5.04
N PRO A 218 -27.81 -15.28 -5.98
CA PRO A 218 -26.40 -15.68 -6.00
C PRO A 218 -25.48 -14.46 -6.05
N PHE A 219 -24.41 -14.46 -5.26
CA PHE A 219 -23.47 -13.35 -5.17
C PHE A 219 -22.87 -13.00 -6.54
N ASP A 220 -22.48 -14.01 -7.32
CA ASP A 220 -21.88 -13.85 -8.66
C ASP A 220 -22.88 -13.44 -9.75
N SER A 221 -24.19 -13.52 -9.48
CA SER A 221 -25.23 -13.08 -10.41
C SER A 221 -25.48 -11.57 -10.36
N GLN A 222 -24.86 -10.86 -9.41
CA GLN A 222 -25.04 -9.43 -9.21
C GLN A 222 -23.79 -8.66 -9.64
N HIS A 223 -23.98 -7.55 -10.35
CA HIS A 223 -22.89 -6.63 -10.61
C HIS A 223 -22.58 -5.83 -9.35
N LEU A 224 -21.53 -6.20 -8.61
CA LEU A 224 -21.05 -5.49 -7.42
C LEU A 224 -20.41 -4.11 -7.73
N GLY A 225 -20.56 -3.65 -8.97
CA GLY A 225 -19.91 -2.48 -9.54
C GLY A 225 -18.39 -2.66 -9.69
N ILE A 226 -17.68 -1.57 -9.93
CA ILE A 226 -16.22 -1.55 -9.84
C ILE A 226 -15.76 -1.81 -8.40
N ALA A 227 -14.73 -2.63 -8.19
CA ALA A 227 -14.19 -2.91 -6.85
C ALA A 227 -13.76 -1.62 -6.09
N GLY A 228 -13.47 -0.55 -6.82
CA GLY A 228 -13.19 0.79 -6.28
C GLY A 228 -14.39 1.51 -5.63
N TRP A 229 -15.65 1.10 -5.83
CA TRP A 229 -16.84 1.81 -5.30
C TRP A 229 -16.84 1.97 -3.78
N GLN A 230 -16.50 0.89 -3.10
CA GLN A 230 -16.42 0.85 -1.65
C GLN A 230 -15.43 1.86 -1.09
N GLN A 231 -14.33 2.09 -1.83
CA GLN A 231 -13.30 3.04 -1.47
C GLN A 231 -13.69 4.46 -1.90
N LEU A 232 -14.29 4.63 -3.08
CA LEU A 232 -14.72 5.92 -3.63
C LEU A 232 -15.66 6.67 -2.66
N ILE A 233 -16.62 5.97 -2.07
CA ILE A 233 -17.54 6.56 -1.08
C ILE A 233 -16.79 7.07 0.16
N LEU A 234 -15.81 6.30 0.65
CA LEU A 234 -14.99 6.71 1.81
C LEU A 234 -14.09 7.91 1.48
N LEU A 235 -13.55 7.98 0.25
CA LEU A 235 -12.82 9.15 -0.23
C LEU A 235 -13.72 10.39 -0.35
N ALA A 236 -14.97 10.21 -0.76
CA ALA A 236 -15.96 11.29 -0.77
C ALA A 236 -16.30 11.78 0.64
N VAL A 237 -16.44 10.87 1.62
CA VAL A 237 -16.60 11.26 3.03
C VAL A 237 -15.38 12.03 3.54
N LEU A 238 -14.15 11.57 3.25
CA LEU A 238 -12.92 12.29 3.62
C LEU A 238 -12.82 13.68 2.98
N ALA A 239 -13.11 13.80 1.67
CA ALA A 239 -13.14 15.09 1.00
C ALA A 239 -14.22 16.01 1.60
N GLY A 240 -15.36 15.46 2.02
CA GLY A 240 -16.37 16.18 2.79
C GLY A 240 -15.87 16.64 4.16
N ILE A 241 -15.12 15.82 4.89
CA ILE A 241 -14.47 16.23 6.15
C ILE A 241 -13.51 17.40 5.91
N ALA A 242 -12.73 17.37 4.84
CA ALA A 242 -11.84 18.47 4.45
C ALA A 242 -12.62 19.77 4.18
N GLU A 243 -13.74 19.66 3.46
CA GLU A 243 -14.60 20.81 3.18
C GLU A 243 -15.30 21.33 4.45
N GLY A 244 -15.74 20.43 5.33
CA GLY A 244 -16.25 20.78 6.65
C GLY A 244 -15.21 21.50 7.51
N ALA A 245 -13.96 21.03 7.49
CA ALA A 245 -12.82 21.65 8.17
C ALA A 245 -12.53 23.04 7.60
N ARG A 246 -12.56 23.22 6.28
CA ARG A 246 -12.41 24.53 5.62
C ARG A 246 -13.50 25.51 6.06
N ILE A 247 -14.76 25.06 6.14
CA ILE A 247 -15.88 25.90 6.57
C ILE A 247 -15.73 26.27 8.06
N ALA A 248 -15.33 25.33 8.92
CA ALA A 248 -15.06 25.62 10.32
C ALA A 248 -13.86 26.56 10.51
N ALA A 249 -12.82 26.45 9.68
CA ALA A 249 -11.69 27.37 9.66
C ALA A 249 -12.12 28.80 9.26
N ALA A 250 -13.02 28.93 8.26
CA ALA A 250 -13.60 30.22 7.90
C ALA A 250 -14.44 30.82 9.03
N GLU A 251 -15.20 29.99 9.76
CA GLU A 251 -15.98 30.43 10.92
C GLU A 251 -15.06 30.90 12.06
N LEU A 252 -13.95 30.18 12.32
CA LEU A 252 -12.91 30.59 13.26
C LEU A 252 -12.34 31.96 12.90
N VAL A 253 -11.88 32.14 11.66
CA VAL A 253 -11.38 33.44 11.15
C VAL A 253 -12.43 34.54 11.35
N SER A 254 -13.68 34.26 11.00
CA SER A 254 -14.78 35.22 11.13
C SER A 254 -15.05 35.62 12.58
N LEU A 255 -14.94 34.69 13.54
CA LEU A 255 -15.09 34.95 14.97
C LEU A 255 -13.93 35.79 15.51
N VAL A 256 -12.70 35.48 15.10
CA VAL A 256 -11.49 36.22 15.49
C VAL A 256 -11.53 37.64 14.92
N ASP A 257 -11.85 37.81 13.64
CA ASP A 257 -11.97 39.12 13.00
C ASP A 257 -13.02 40.01 13.69
N ARG A 258 -14.16 39.43 14.10
CA ARG A 258 -15.19 40.17 14.85
C ARG A 258 -14.72 40.61 16.23
N ALA A 259 -13.91 39.81 16.90
CA ALA A 259 -13.41 40.10 18.25
C ALA A 259 -12.25 41.10 18.24
N HIS A 260 -11.35 41.01 17.25
CA HIS A 260 -10.04 41.68 17.27
C HIS A 260 -9.81 42.65 16.10
N GLY A 261 -10.73 42.72 15.14
CA GLY A 261 -10.62 43.53 13.92
C GLY A 261 -9.77 42.89 12.80
N SER A 262 -8.96 41.88 13.12
CA SER A 262 -8.21 41.07 12.15
C SER A 262 -7.68 39.77 12.77
N SER A 263 -7.55 38.72 11.96
CA SER A 263 -6.92 37.45 12.32
C SER A 263 -5.39 37.50 12.21
N PRO A 264 -4.65 36.80 13.10
CA PRO A 264 -3.20 36.63 12.96
C PRO A 264 -2.82 36.00 11.61
N VAL A 265 -1.63 36.35 11.10
CA VAL A 265 -1.11 35.81 9.83
C VAL A 265 -1.07 34.27 9.85
N ALA A 266 -0.66 33.66 10.97
CA ALA A 266 -0.63 32.21 11.12
C ALA A 266 -2.01 31.55 10.99
N VAL A 267 -3.07 32.20 11.49
CA VAL A 267 -4.46 31.71 11.34
C VAL A 267 -4.91 31.78 9.88
N LEU A 268 -4.60 32.87 9.18
CA LEU A 268 -4.92 33.04 7.76
C LEU A 268 -4.14 32.08 6.85
N GLU A 269 -2.84 31.87 7.13
CA GLU A 269 -2.04 30.86 6.45
C GLU A 269 -2.61 29.45 6.70
N GLY A 270 -2.96 29.16 7.95
CA GLY A 270 -3.60 27.90 8.34
C GLY A 270 -4.89 27.64 7.56
N TYR A 271 -5.77 28.64 7.49
CA TYR A 271 -6.97 28.59 6.66
C TYR A 271 -6.64 28.30 5.18
N ALA A 272 -5.66 29.00 4.61
CA ALA A 272 -5.28 28.84 3.20
C ALA A 272 -4.77 27.41 2.92
N ARG A 273 -4.00 26.81 3.84
CA ARG A 273 -3.53 25.42 3.73
C ARG A 273 -4.70 24.43 3.78
N ILE A 274 -5.62 24.57 4.73
CA ILE A 274 -6.83 23.73 4.83
C ILE A 274 -7.68 23.86 3.56
N SER A 275 -7.89 25.09 3.08
CA SER A 275 -8.63 25.35 1.85
C SER A 275 -7.98 24.70 0.63
N SER A 276 -6.65 24.72 0.55
CA SER A 276 -5.91 24.09 -0.55
C SER A 276 -6.02 22.56 -0.51
N ALA A 277 -5.94 21.96 0.68
CA ALA A 277 -6.11 20.52 0.86
C ALA A 277 -7.53 20.05 0.48
N ALA A 278 -8.56 20.81 0.87
CA ALA A 278 -9.95 20.54 0.48
C ALA A 278 -10.15 20.60 -1.04
N ALA A 279 -9.60 21.64 -1.70
CA ALA A 279 -9.67 21.79 -3.16
C ALA A 279 -8.96 20.65 -3.89
N ALA A 280 -7.73 20.31 -3.48
CA ALA A 280 -6.97 19.21 -4.07
C ALA A 280 -7.68 17.86 -3.91
N SER A 281 -8.22 17.59 -2.71
CA SER A 281 -8.97 16.36 -2.43
C SER A 281 -10.22 16.24 -3.30
N ARG A 282 -10.95 17.36 -3.49
CA ARG A 282 -12.15 17.38 -4.34
C ARG A 282 -11.85 17.13 -5.81
N GLU A 283 -10.80 17.75 -6.35
CA GLU A 283 -10.42 17.55 -7.75
C GLU A 283 -9.92 16.13 -8.02
N LEU A 284 -9.12 15.58 -7.09
CA LEU A 284 -8.66 14.19 -7.18
C LEU A 284 -9.84 13.22 -7.10
N LEU A 285 -10.78 13.42 -6.18
CA LEU A 285 -12.00 12.63 -6.06
C LEU A 285 -12.83 12.67 -7.35
N ARG A 286 -13.08 13.86 -7.92
CA ARG A 286 -13.83 14.00 -9.18
C ARG A 286 -13.12 13.31 -10.34
N ALA A 287 -11.78 13.32 -10.37
CA ALA A 287 -11.01 12.59 -11.37
C ALA A 287 -11.15 11.06 -11.26
N VAL A 288 -11.31 10.53 -10.04
CA VAL A 288 -11.65 9.12 -9.83
C VAL A 288 -13.09 8.85 -10.23
N ALA A 289 -14.03 9.70 -9.81
CA ALA A 289 -15.46 9.56 -10.13
C ALA A 289 -15.72 9.55 -11.64
N ARG A 290 -15.02 10.39 -12.43
CA ARG A 290 -15.09 10.36 -13.89
C ARG A 290 -14.72 9.00 -14.48
N ARG A 291 -13.63 8.39 -14.01
CA ARG A 291 -13.20 7.05 -14.46
C ARG A 291 -14.16 5.96 -14.02
N ALA A 292 -14.71 6.09 -12.81
CA ALA A 292 -15.74 5.18 -12.32
C ALA A 292 -17.02 5.27 -13.15
N ASP A 293 -17.40 6.47 -13.59
CA ASP A 293 -18.53 6.70 -14.49
C ASP A 293 -18.30 6.10 -15.88
N ASP A 294 -17.09 6.26 -16.44
CA ASP A 294 -16.69 5.61 -17.70
C ASP A 294 -16.83 4.07 -17.61
N ALA A 295 -16.30 3.48 -16.54
CA ALA A 295 -16.41 2.05 -16.29
C ALA A 295 -17.87 1.60 -16.08
N HIS A 296 -18.66 2.36 -15.32
CA HIS A 296 -20.06 2.05 -15.06
C HIS A 296 -20.88 2.02 -16.35
N ARG A 297 -20.72 3.01 -17.23
CA ARG A 297 -21.42 3.02 -18.53
C ARG A 297 -21.01 1.84 -19.40
N ALA A 298 -19.72 1.55 -19.49
CA ALA A 298 -19.25 0.38 -20.24
C ALA A 298 -19.84 -0.94 -19.72
N ILE A 299 -20.01 -1.09 -18.40
CA ILE A 299 -20.67 -2.25 -17.79
C ILE A 299 -22.14 -2.32 -18.20
N VAL A 300 -22.88 -1.21 -18.06
CA VAL A 300 -24.33 -1.15 -18.38
C VAL A 300 -24.58 -1.39 -19.87
N ASP A 301 -23.71 -0.87 -20.74
CA ASP A 301 -23.82 -0.99 -22.19
C ASP A 301 -23.31 -2.37 -22.71
N GLY A 302 -22.71 -3.19 -21.85
CA GLY A 302 -22.12 -4.49 -22.23
C GLY A 302 -20.89 -4.35 -23.14
N ASP A 303 -20.14 -3.25 -23.00
CA ASP A 303 -18.94 -2.95 -23.79
C ASP A 303 -17.77 -3.86 -23.39
N GLY A 304 -17.02 -4.38 -24.37
CA GLY A 304 -15.86 -5.24 -24.13
C GLY A 304 -14.71 -4.58 -23.36
N SER A 305 -14.67 -3.25 -23.30
CA SER A 305 -13.70 -2.45 -22.53
C SER A 305 -14.05 -2.30 -21.04
N ALA A 306 -15.21 -2.78 -20.60
CA ALA A 306 -15.71 -2.59 -19.23
C ALA A 306 -14.71 -3.05 -18.15
N ALA A 307 -14.07 -4.21 -18.35
CA ALA A 307 -13.10 -4.75 -17.40
C ALA A 307 -11.84 -3.87 -17.26
N GLU A 308 -11.31 -3.37 -18.39
CA GLU A 308 -10.13 -2.49 -18.41
C GLU A 308 -10.42 -1.15 -17.74
N LEU A 309 -11.57 -0.55 -18.05
CA LEU A 309 -12.01 0.72 -17.45
C LEU A 309 -12.26 0.56 -15.95
N ALA A 310 -12.87 -0.54 -15.51
CA ALA A 310 -13.09 -0.85 -14.10
C ALA A 310 -11.77 -0.95 -13.33
N ASP A 311 -10.79 -1.69 -13.87
CA ASP A 311 -9.47 -1.82 -13.28
C ASP A 311 -8.73 -0.46 -13.25
N ALA A 312 -8.83 0.34 -14.31
CA ALA A 312 -8.25 1.70 -14.33
C ALA A 312 -8.89 2.63 -13.27
N ALA A 313 -10.20 2.53 -13.04
CA ALA A 313 -10.91 3.28 -12.02
C ALA A 313 -10.52 2.83 -10.59
N GLU A 314 -10.37 1.52 -10.35
CA GLU A 314 -9.89 0.97 -9.07
C GLU A 314 -8.48 1.48 -8.74
N ALA A 315 -7.54 1.41 -9.69
CA ALA A 315 -6.19 1.91 -9.49
C ALA A 315 -6.17 3.43 -9.22
N ALA A 316 -7.03 4.20 -9.91
CA ALA A 316 -7.17 5.64 -9.63
C ALA A 316 -7.68 5.91 -8.21
N ALA A 317 -8.65 5.12 -7.72
CA ALA A 317 -9.15 5.23 -6.35
C ALA A 317 -8.05 4.93 -5.31
N PHE A 318 -7.19 3.94 -5.54
CA PHE A 318 -6.09 3.62 -4.62
C PHE A 318 -4.99 4.68 -4.59
N ARG A 319 -4.62 5.25 -5.75
CA ARG A 319 -3.71 6.41 -5.79
C ARG A 319 -4.33 7.60 -5.04
N ALA A 320 -5.61 7.86 -5.26
CA ALA A 320 -6.32 8.93 -4.55
C ALA A 320 -6.37 8.69 -3.04
N GLN A 321 -6.55 7.45 -2.61
CA GLN A 321 -6.57 7.09 -1.18
C GLN A 321 -5.27 7.44 -0.47
N ALA A 322 -4.11 7.16 -1.09
CA ALA A 322 -2.81 7.46 -0.49
C ALA A 322 -2.58 8.96 -0.29
N VAL A 323 -3.24 9.81 -1.07
CA VAL A 323 -3.09 11.28 -0.97
C VAL A 323 -4.18 11.90 -0.09
N ILE A 324 -5.45 11.57 -0.35
CA ILE A 324 -6.59 12.18 0.34
C ILE A 324 -6.57 11.83 1.84
N VAL A 325 -6.24 10.59 2.22
CA VAL A 325 -6.26 10.19 3.65
C VAL A 325 -5.29 11.06 4.45
N ASP A 326 -4.04 11.15 4.02
CA ASP A 326 -3.00 11.88 4.75
C ASP A 326 -3.29 13.40 4.75
N GLN A 327 -3.62 13.97 3.59
CA GLN A 327 -3.91 15.40 3.47
C GLN A 327 -5.11 15.83 4.33
N VAL A 328 -6.16 15.02 4.42
CA VAL A 328 -7.35 15.37 5.19
C VAL A 328 -7.10 15.23 6.70
N VAL A 329 -6.34 14.21 7.12
CA VAL A 329 -5.93 14.08 8.53
C VAL A 329 -5.05 15.26 8.95
N ASP A 330 -4.10 15.66 8.12
CA ASP A 330 -3.22 16.81 8.38
C ASP A 330 -3.99 18.14 8.41
N ALA A 331 -4.94 18.34 7.49
CA ALA A 331 -5.78 19.54 7.48
C ALA A 331 -6.67 19.63 8.73
N ALA A 332 -7.22 18.50 9.17
CA ALA A 332 -8.05 18.44 10.38
C ALA A 332 -7.21 18.64 11.66
N ASP A 333 -5.99 18.10 11.71
CA ASP A 333 -5.04 18.34 12.80
C ASP A 333 -4.61 19.80 12.86
N LEU A 334 -4.29 20.40 11.71
CA LEU A 334 -3.96 21.81 11.60
C LEU A 334 -5.11 22.69 12.13
N LEU A 335 -6.35 22.44 11.70
CA LEU A 335 -7.54 23.15 12.18
C LEU A 335 -7.65 23.12 13.71
N MET A 336 -7.44 21.95 14.32
CA MET A 336 -7.51 21.77 15.77
C MET A 336 -6.47 22.63 16.51
N ARG A 337 -5.31 22.87 15.89
CA ARG A 337 -4.20 23.66 16.46
C ARG A 337 -4.30 25.17 16.20
N LEU A 338 -5.02 25.61 15.17
CA LEU A 338 -5.12 27.04 14.81
C LEU A 338 -5.52 27.98 15.96
N PRO A 339 -6.47 27.63 16.85
CA PRO A 339 -6.82 28.53 17.95
C PRO A 339 -5.66 28.81 18.92
N ALA A 340 -4.61 27.99 18.94
CA ALA A 340 -3.42 28.23 19.76
C ALA A 340 -2.53 29.38 19.23
N GLU A 341 -2.77 29.84 18.00
CA GLU A 341 -2.09 31.01 17.41
C GLU A 341 -2.65 32.35 17.94
N LEU A 342 -3.70 32.31 18.75
CA LEU A 342 -4.29 33.49 19.38
C LEU A 342 -3.51 33.90 20.62
N ALA A 343 -3.46 35.22 20.89
CA ALA A 343 -2.71 35.75 22.02
C ALA A 343 -3.27 35.35 23.39
N ASP A 344 -4.59 35.15 23.50
CA ASP A 344 -5.25 34.67 24.72
C ASP A 344 -5.54 33.15 24.61
N PRO A 345 -4.82 32.31 25.38
CA PRO A 345 -5.05 30.87 25.38
C PRO A 345 -6.46 30.46 25.82
N ALA A 346 -7.11 31.24 26.70
CA ALA A 346 -8.47 30.93 27.16
C ALA A 346 -9.51 31.13 26.05
N GLU A 347 -9.28 32.13 25.19
CA GLU A 347 -10.06 32.31 23.96
C GLU A 347 -9.82 31.20 22.95
N GLY A 348 -8.56 30.81 22.72
CA GLY A 348 -8.23 29.70 21.84
C GLY A 348 -8.95 28.41 22.24
N GLU A 349 -8.89 28.04 23.52
CA GLU A 349 -9.57 26.86 24.06
C GLU A 349 -11.10 26.97 23.96
N ARG A 350 -11.67 28.15 24.22
CA ARG A 350 -13.11 28.39 24.06
C ARG A 350 -13.55 28.18 22.61
N LEU A 351 -12.85 28.74 21.64
CA LEU A 351 -13.17 28.60 20.21
C LEU A 351 -13.02 27.16 19.75
N ARG A 352 -11.96 26.47 20.18
CA ARG A 352 -11.76 25.04 19.91
C ARG A 352 -12.95 24.19 20.36
N ARG A 353 -13.49 24.48 21.55
CA ARG A 353 -14.63 23.78 22.14
C ARG A 353 -15.96 24.15 21.48
N VAL A 354 -16.25 25.44 21.31
CA VAL A 354 -17.52 25.93 20.72
C VAL A 354 -17.68 25.44 19.29
N LEU A 355 -16.57 25.38 18.54
CA LEU A 355 -16.57 24.87 17.18
C LEU A 355 -16.33 23.36 17.10
N ALA A 356 -16.16 22.66 18.23
CA ALA A 356 -15.88 21.22 18.34
C ALA A 356 -14.82 20.72 17.32
N LEU A 357 -13.69 21.42 17.21
CA LEU A 357 -12.74 21.25 16.10
C LEU A 357 -12.09 19.86 16.05
N ASP A 358 -11.97 19.19 17.20
CA ASP A 358 -11.39 17.85 17.30
C ASP A 358 -12.20 16.78 16.54
N ARG A 359 -13.50 17.01 16.31
CA ARG A 359 -14.37 16.04 15.60
C ARG A 359 -13.88 15.76 14.18
N PHE A 360 -13.33 16.76 13.49
CA PHE A 360 -12.83 16.58 12.12
C PHE A 360 -11.66 15.60 12.10
N TRP A 361 -10.72 15.73 13.05
CA TRP A 361 -9.58 14.84 13.14
C TRP A 361 -9.99 13.43 13.54
N ARG A 362 -10.86 13.30 14.56
CA ARG A 362 -11.37 11.98 15.00
C ARG A 362 -12.08 11.25 13.87
N ASN A 363 -12.93 11.95 13.13
CA ASN A 363 -13.67 11.41 12.00
C ASN A 363 -12.73 11.04 10.84
N ALA A 364 -11.81 11.94 10.44
CA ALA A 364 -10.84 11.67 9.38
C ALA A 364 -9.99 10.45 9.70
N ARG A 365 -9.49 10.36 10.94
CA ARG A 365 -8.65 9.25 11.39
C ARG A 365 -9.43 7.93 11.41
N THR A 366 -10.68 7.95 11.87
CA THR A 366 -11.54 6.75 11.86
C THR A 366 -11.78 6.27 10.43
N VAL A 367 -12.18 7.15 9.50
CA VAL A 367 -12.40 6.79 8.09
C VAL A 367 -11.11 6.31 7.43
N GLY A 368 -9.98 6.97 7.69
CA GLY A 368 -8.67 6.62 7.13
C GLY A 368 -8.17 5.22 7.52
N THR A 369 -8.64 4.66 8.65
CA THR A 369 -8.27 3.32 9.10
C THR A 369 -9.10 2.18 8.50
N HIS A 370 -10.18 2.48 7.75
CA HIS A 370 -11.09 1.45 7.25
C HIS A 370 -10.40 0.42 6.34
N ASN A 371 -9.44 0.84 5.51
CA ASN A 371 -8.71 -0.04 4.59
C ASN A 371 -7.22 0.31 4.61
N PRO A 372 -6.31 -0.66 4.84
CA PRO A 372 -4.87 -0.40 4.88
C PRO A 372 -4.32 0.08 3.52
N VAL A 373 -3.82 1.31 3.50
CA VAL A 373 -3.26 1.97 2.31
C VAL A 373 -2.05 1.21 1.74
N LEU A 374 -1.23 0.61 2.61
CA LEU A 374 0.00 -0.11 2.23
C LEU A 374 -0.26 -1.19 1.18
N HIS A 375 -1.27 -2.04 1.39
CA HIS A 375 -1.59 -3.13 0.45
C HIS A 375 -2.12 -2.60 -0.88
N ARG A 376 -2.80 -1.44 -0.87
CA ARG A 376 -3.32 -0.79 -2.08
C ARG A 376 -2.21 -0.17 -2.91
N LEU A 377 -1.24 0.49 -2.26
CA LEU A 377 -0.06 1.05 -2.92
C LEU A 377 0.82 -0.03 -3.55
N ARG A 378 0.97 -1.19 -2.90
CA ARG A 378 1.67 -2.33 -3.50
C ARG A 378 1.02 -2.74 -4.83
N GLY A 379 -0.30 -2.88 -4.87
CA GLY A 379 -1.01 -3.23 -6.10
C GLY A 379 -0.84 -2.20 -7.22
N VAL A 380 -0.78 -0.90 -6.88
CA VAL A 380 -0.47 0.16 -7.85
C VAL A 380 0.95 -0.03 -8.41
N ALA A 381 1.94 -0.23 -7.54
CA ALA A 381 3.32 -0.45 -7.96
C ALA A 381 3.48 -1.72 -8.82
N GLU A 382 2.81 -2.81 -8.44
CA GLU A 382 2.84 -4.07 -9.20
C GLU A 382 2.32 -3.91 -10.62
N ARG A 383 1.24 -3.15 -10.79
CA ARG A 383 0.67 -2.85 -12.10
C ARG A 383 1.57 -1.94 -12.92
N GLU A 384 2.05 -0.84 -12.35
CA GLU A 384 2.84 0.17 -13.08
C GLU A 384 4.25 -0.33 -13.40
N LEU A 385 4.87 -1.07 -12.47
CA LEU A 385 6.24 -1.57 -12.62
C LEU A 385 6.31 -2.94 -13.28
N TYR A 386 5.34 -3.84 -13.08
CA TYR A 386 5.44 -5.21 -13.60
C TYR A 386 4.35 -5.57 -14.61
N GLY A 387 3.38 -4.68 -14.86
CA GLY A 387 2.23 -4.99 -15.73
C GLY A 387 1.34 -6.09 -15.16
N LEU A 388 1.47 -6.39 -13.87
CA LEU A 388 0.75 -7.49 -13.25
C LEU A 388 -0.67 -7.06 -12.88
N PRO A 389 -1.67 -7.93 -13.11
CA PRO A 389 -2.98 -7.76 -12.53
C PRO A 389 -2.90 -7.97 -11.01
N ARG A 390 -4.00 -7.68 -10.31
CA ARG A 390 -4.08 -7.93 -8.88
C ARG A 390 -4.12 -9.43 -8.59
N ILE A 391 -3.08 -9.96 -7.96
CA ILE A 391 -2.99 -11.37 -7.57
C ILE A 391 -3.23 -11.50 -6.06
N GLY A 392 -4.30 -12.20 -5.68
CA GLY A 392 -4.70 -12.39 -4.28
C GLY A 392 -3.74 -13.29 -3.50
N ASP A 393 -3.29 -14.37 -4.13
CA ASP A 393 -2.38 -15.34 -3.52
C ASP A 393 -0.94 -14.80 -3.40
N PRO A 394 -0.29 -14.86 -2.23
CA PRO A 394 1.07 -14.34 -2.05
C PRO A 394 2.15 -15.04 -2.88
N GLU A 395 2.08 -16.36 -3.04
CA GLU A 395 3.12 -17.14 -3.72
C GLU A 395 3.02 -16.93 -5.24
N GLN A 396 1.82 -17.03 -5.79
CA GLN A 396 1.55 -16.74 -7.21
C GLN A 396 1.97 -15.32 -7.58
N ARG A 397 1.73 -14.37 -6.69
CA ARG A 397 2.12 -12.97 -6.91
C ARG A 397 3.63 -12.81 -6.97
N LEU A 398 4.36 -13.41 -6.02
CA LEU A 398 5.82 -13.35 -6.00
C LEU A 398 6.40 -14.01 -7.26
N GLN A 399 5.84 -15.15 -7.68
CA GLN A 399 6.26 -15.80 -8.90
C GLN A 399 6.02 -14.92 -10.13
N ALA A 400 4.82 -14.34 -10.27
CA ALA A 400 4.50 -13.46 -11.39
C ALA A 400 5.40 -12.21 -11.45
N GLN A 401 5.80 -11.66 -10.28
CA GLN A 401 6.80 -10.59 -10.20
C GLN A 401 8.16 -11.05 -10.70
N ARG A 402 8.62 -12.24 -10.29
CA ARG A 402 9.88 -12.83 -10.76
C ARG A 402 9.85 -13.03 -12.28
N ASP A 403 8.76 -13.55 -12.80
CA ASP A 403 8.58 -13.76 -14.24
C ASP A 403 8.58 -12.43 -15.01
N ALA A 404 7.90 -11.40 -14.52
CA ALA A 404 7.90 -10.08 -15.12
C ALA A 404 9.27 -9.38 -15.10
N ILE A 405 10.06 -9.61 -14.03
CA ILE A 405 11.45 -9.15 -13.95
C ILE A 405 12.31 -9.87 -14.99
N ALA A 406 12.19 -11.20 -15.09
CA ALA A 406 12.93 -12.01 -16.06
C ALA A 406 12.59 -11.63 -17.51
N ALA A 407 11.30 -11.45 -17.84
CA ALA A 407 10.86 -11.04 -19.17
C ALA A 407 11.41 -9.66 -19.59
N ARG A 408 11.62 -8.75 -18.63
CA ARG A 408 12.24 -7.44 -18.90
C ARG A 408 13.76 -7.50 -19.04
N ALA A 409 14.40 -8.55 -18.50
CA ALA A 409 15.85 -8.75 -18.61
C ALA A 409 16.30 -9.20 -20.00
N GLU A 410 15.37 -9.67 -20.84
CA GLU A 410 15.58 -10.07 -22.23
C GLU A 410 16.27 -8.99 -23.10
N ALA A 411 16.25 -7.72 -22.67
CA ALA A 411 16.93 -6.61 -23.35
C ALA A 411 18.37 -6.31 -22.85
N GLU A 412 18.81 -6.80 -21.68
CA GLU A 412 20.01 -6.28 -20.98
C GLU A 412 20.76 -7.31 -20.08
N GLU A 413 20.99 -8.56 -20.54
CA GLU A 413 21.81 -9.56 -19.80
C GLU A 413 23.17 -8.99 -19.36
N LEU A 414 23.56 -9.17 -18.10
CA LEU A 414 24.85 -8.71 -17.56
C LEU A 414 25.95 -9.74 -17.78
N THR A 415 27.07 -9.36 -18.37
CA THR A 415 28.25 -10.25 -18.48
C THR A 415 29.04 -10.26 -17.19
N VAL A 416 29.24 -11.46 -16.61
CA VAL A 416 30.09 -11.73 -15.46
C VAL A 416 31.42 -12.31 -15.95
N VAL A 417 32.52 -11.59 -15.78
CA VAL A 417 33.87 -12.06 -16.11
C VAL A 417 34.49 -12.65 -14.85
N ARG A 418 34.61 -13.98 -14.80
CA ARG A 418 35.16 -14.71 -13.65
C ARG A 418 36.67 -14.85 -13.75
N ILE A 419 37.37 -14.34 -12.74
CA ILE A 419 38.83 -14.22 -12.64
C ILE A 419 39.33 -15.10 -11.49
N PRO A 420 40.07 -16.19 -11.77
CA PRO A 420 40.61 -17.06 -10.73
C PRO A 420 41.77 -16.39 -10.00
N ALA A 421 42.01 -16.80 -8.74
CA ALA A 421 43.05 -16.24 -7.88
C ALA A 421 44.44 -16.12 -8.53
N PRO A 422 44.97 -17.11 -9.30
CA PRO A 422 46.28 -16.98 -9.94
C PRO A 422 46.36 -15.85 -10.97
N LEU A 423 45.31 -15.65 -11.77
CA LEU A 423 45.25 -14.55 -12.74
C LEU A 423 45.16 -13.20 -12.02
N SER A 424 44.35 -13.13 -10.96
CA SER A 424 44.23 -11.90 -10.18
C SER A 424 45.54 -11.52 -9.49
N ALA A 425 46.27 -12.50 -8.94
CA ALA A 425 47.60 -12.28 -8.36
C ALA A 425 48.60 -11.78 -9.42
N ALA A 426 48.59 -12.37 -10.62
CA ALA A 426 49.42 -11.93 -11.73
C ALA A 426 49.11 -10.49 -12.15
N LEU A 427 47.84 -10.11 -12.25
CA LEU A 427 47.40 -8.74 -12.58
C LEU A 427 47.75 -7.72 -11.49
N ALA A 428 47.73 -8.13 -10.22
CA ALA A 428 48.18 -7.27 -9.13
C ALA A 428 49.70 -7.01 -9.17
N ALA A 429 50.49 -7.98 -9.63
CA ALA A 429 51.94 -7.88 -9.77
C ALA A 429 52.40 -7.14 -11.05
N ASP A 430 51.59 -7.15 -12.12
CA ASP A 430 51.91 -6.52 -13.41
C ASP A 430 50.97 -5.35 -13.73
N ARG A 431 51.44 -4.13 -13.44
CA ARG A 431 50.69 -2.88 -13.69
C ARG A 431 50.41 -2.64 -15.18
N ASP A 432 51.28 -3.09 -16.08
CA ASP A 432 51.09 -2.86 -17.51
C ASP A 432 50.08 -3.83 -18.10
N ALA A 433 50.04 -5.09 -17.61
CA ALA A 433 48.93 -5.99 -17.87
C ALA A 433 47.59 -5.42 -17.40
N LEU A 434 47.52 -4.91 -16.16
CA LEU A 434 46.29 -4.32 -15.62
C LEU A 434 45.83 -3.10 -16.43
N ARG A 435 46.73 -2.21 -16.82
CA ARG A 435 46.41 -1.06 -17.69
C ARG A 435 45.88 -1.50 -19.05
N ARG A 436 46.47 -2.54 -19.66
CA ARG A 436 45.97 -3.08 -20.94
C ARG A 436 44.53 -3.57 -20.81
N VAL A 437 44.21 -4.29 -19.73
CA VAL A 437 42.83 -4.73 -19.45
C VAL A 437 41.92 -3.52 -19.24
N ALA A 438 42.31 -2.55 -18.41
CA ALA A 438 41.51 -1.34 -18.19
C ALA A 438 41.21 -0.58 -19.49
N THR A 439 42.21 -0.40 -20.36
CA THR A 439 42.04 0.23 -21.68
C THR A 439 41.08 -0.57 -22.56
N ALA A 440 41.13 -1.90 -22.53
CA ALA A 440 40.25 -2.74 -23.35
C ALA A 440 38.76 -2.61 -22.98
N PHE A 441 38.46 -2.34 -21.70
CA PHE A 441 37.09 -2.15 -21.20
C PHE A 441 36.63 -0.68 -21.18
N ALA A 442 37.52 0.28 -21.44
CA ALA A 442 37.23 1.70 -21.23
C ALA A 442 36.03 2.23 -22.04
N ASP A 443 35.88 1.77 -23.29
CA ASP A 443 34.80 2.15 -24.21
C ASP A 443 33.67 1.12 -24.30
N ARG A 444 33.67 0.12 -23.40
CA ARG A 444 32.75 -1.01 -23.42
C ARG A 444 31.65 -0.85 -22.39
N ARG A 445 30.52 -1.50 -22.67
CA ARG A 445 29.44 -1.73 -21.71
C ARG A 445 30.01 -2.34 -20.43
N GLY A 446 29.52 -1.87 -19.29
CA GLY A 446 29.93 -2.35 -17.98
C GLY A 446 29.74 -3.86 -17.82
N ALA A 447 30.76 -4.55 -17.33
CA ALA A 447 30.71 -5.94 -16.93
C ALA A 447 30.77 -6.06 -15.40
N LEU A 448 30.45 -7.23 -14.88
CA LEU A 448 30.72 -7.59 -13.49
C LEU A 448 32.01 -8.42 -13.45
N PHE A 449 33.01 -8.00 -12.68
CA PHE A 449 34.23 -8.77 -12.46
C PHE A 449 34.13 -9.58 -11.18
N GLN A 450 34.04 -10.91 -11.30
CA GLN A 450 34.06 -11.81 -10.16
C GLN A 450 35.49 -12.26 -9.87
N PHE A 451 35.98 -11.98 -8.67
CA PHE A 451 37.27 -12.44 -8.18
C PHE A 451 37.08 -13.63 -7.23
N ASP A 452 37.67 -14.77 -7.59
CA ASP A 452 37.58 -15.98 -6.77
C ASP A 452 38.64 -15.95 -5.66
N GLU A 453 38.24 -16.27 -4.44
CA GLU A 453 39.16 -16.52 -3.32
C GLU A 453 39.90 -17.86 -3.52
N ALA A 454 41.18 -17.91 -3.15
CA ALA A 454 41.99 -19.13 -3.24
C ALA A 454 41.58 -20.16 -2.18
N GLU A 455 41.58 -21.45 -2.53
CA GLU A 455 41.25 -22.59 -1.65
C GLU A 455 42.18 -22.63 -0.41
N ASP A 456 43.43 -22.24 -0.58
CA ASP A 456 44.49 -22.23 0.42
C ASP A 456 44.60 -20.90 1.21
N GLY A 457 43.64 -19.97 1.05
CA GLY A 457 43.48 -18.79 1.91
C GLY A 457 44.49 -17.65 1.70
N HIS A 458 45.35 -17.74 0.68
CA HIS A 458 46.43 -16.76 0.43
C HIS A 458 46.05 -15.56 -0.45
N PHE A 459 44.84 -15.54 -1.03
CA PHE A 459 44.40 -14.46 -1.92
C PHE A 459 43.06 -13.85 -1.47
N ASP A 460 43.06 -12.55 -1.17
CA ASP A 460 41.89 -11.78 -0.77
C ASP A 460 41.32 -10.99 -1.97
N ALA A 461 40.15 -11.41 -2.46
CA ALA A 461 39.42 -10.76 -3.55
C ALA A 461 39.13 -9.27 -3.26
N GLY A 462 38.96 -8.89 -1.99
CA GLY A 462 38.70 -7.50 -1.61
C GLY A 462 39.84 -6.55 -1.97
N VAL A 463 41.09 -7.01 -1.90
CA VAL A 463 42.26 -6.20 -2.28
C VAL A 463 42.27 -5.93 -3.78
N ALA A 464 41.98 -6.96 -4.59
CA ALA A 464 41.90 -6.80 -6.04
C ALA A 464 40.78 -5.85 -6.43
N ILE A 465 39.58 -6.03 -5.87
CA ILE A 465 38.43 -5.15 -6.11
C ILE A 465 38.79 -3.70 -5.78
N ALA A 466 39.34 -3.43 -4.59
CA ALA A 466 39.71 -2.08 -4.19
C ALA A 466 40.70 -1.41 -5.17
N GLY A 467 41.64 -2.17 -5.73
CA GLY A 467 42.56 -1.69 -6.76
C GLY A 467 41.91 -1.43 -8.12
N TRP A 468 40.80 -2.11 -8.43
CA TRP A 468 40.10 -2.01 -9.72
C TRP A 468 38.99 -0.96 -9.72
N LEU A 469 38.42 -0.59 -8.57
CA LEU A 469 37.26 0.31 -8.47
C LEU A 469 37.39 1.62 -9.28
N HIS A 470 38.58 2.23 -9.28
CA HIS A 470 38.87 3.47 -9.98
C HIS A 470 39.24 3.27 -11.45
N LEU A 471 39.76 2.09 -11.82
CA LEU A 471 40.12 1.76 -13.20
C LEU A 471 38.88 1.38 -14.02
N PHE A 472 37.85 0.86 -13.36
CA PHE A 472 36.61 0.41 -13.98
C PHE A 472 35.40 1.11 -13.32
N PRO A 473 35.22 2.42 -13.52
CA PRO A 473 34.11 3.17 -12.92
C PRO A 473 32.74 2.63 -13.38
N ARG A 474 32.66 2.09 -14.60
CA ARG A 474 31.44 1.56 -15.22
C ARG A 474 31.12 0.10 -14.87
N SER A 475 31.93 -0.56 -14.04
CA SER A 475 31.82 -2.00 -13.79
C SER A 475 31.33 -2.31 -12.38
N TRP A 476 30.78 -3.52 -12.24
CA TRP A 476 30.43 -4.10 -10.94
C TRP A 476 31.43 -5.19 -10.58
N PHE A 477 31.35 -5.66 -9.34
CA PHE A 477 32.33 -6.57 -8.79
C PHE A 477 31.63 -7.68 -8.01
N ALA A 478 32.29 -8.84 -7.88
CA ALA A 478 31.84 -9.87 -6.97
C ALA A 478 33.00 -10.54 -6.25
N VAL A 479 32.74 -10.90 -4.99
CA VAL A 479 33.60 -11.78 -4.20
C VAL A 479 33.06 -13.20 -4.35
N GLY A 480 33.83 -14.06 -5.02
CA GLY A 480 33.51 -15.47 -5.22
C GLY A 480 34.12 -16.34 -4.13
N VAL A 481 33.29 -17.02 -3.35
CA VAL A 481 33.72 -17.88 -2.24
C VAL A 481 33.63 -19.35 -2.68
N ALA A 482 34.78 -19.97 -2.94
CA ALA A 482 34.89 -21.40 -3.26
C ALA A 482 34.91 -22.26 -1.99
N GLU A 483 35.75 -21.90 -1.01
CA GLU A 483 35.89 -22.59 0.26
C GLU A 483 35.55 -21.67 1.43
N PRO A 484 34.32 -21.78 2.00
CA PRO A 484 33.88 -20.91 3.07
C PRO A 484 34.77 -20.96 4.30
N GLU A 485 35.36 -22.11 4.64
CA GLU A 485 36.23 -22.27 5.80
C GLU A 485 37.50 -21.41 5.72
N ALA A 486 38.04 -21.23 4.51
CA ALA A 486 39.22 -20.40 4.26
C ALA A 486 38.94 -18.89 4.41
N ALA A 487 37.68 -18.45 4.34
CA ALA A 487 37.30 -17.03 4.42
C ALA A 487 37.39 -16.43 5.84
N GLY A 488 37.73 -17.23 6.87
CA GLY A 488 37.92 -16.75 8.25
C GLY A 488 36.61 -16.61 9.05
N HIS A 489 36.60 -15.84 10.14
CA HIS A 489 35.40 -15.69 10.98
C HIS A 489 34.30 -14.89 10.26
N PRO A 490 33.00 -15.25 10.34
CA PRO A 490 31.91 -14.56 9.63
C PRO A 490 31.85 -13.06 9.91
N TYR A 491 32.21 -12.64 11.12
CA TYR A 491 32.31 -11.22 11.45
C TYR A 491 33.30 -10.45 10.56
N ASN A 492 34.47 -11.03 10.28
CA ASN A 492 35.48 -10.42 9.42
C ASN A 492 35.03 -10.41 7.95
N VAL A 493 34.36 -11.48 7.52
CA VAL A 493 33.77 -11.59 6.18
C VAL A 493 32.71 -10.49 5.98
N ALA A 494 31.75 -10.37 6.90
CA ALA A 494 30.72 -9.33 6.86
C ALA A 494 31.34 -7.93 6.85
N ARG A 495 32.32 -7.67 7.70
CA ARG A 495 33.02 -6.37 7.78
C ARG A 495 33.71 -6.02 6.47
N ARG A 496 34.39 -6.99 5.85
CA ARG A 496 35.09 -6.80 4.57
C ARG A 496 34.10 -6.47 3.45
N ILE A 497 33.02 -7.26 3.33
CA ILE A 497 31.99 -7.04 2.31
C ILE A 497 31.32 -5.68 2.49
N ALA A 498 30.90 -5.34 3.71
CA ALA A 498 30.31 -4.04 4.00
C ALA A 498 31.27 -2.88 3.66
N SER A 499 32.55 -3.02 3.99
CA SER A 499 33.56 -2.00 3.66
C SER A 499 33.71 -1.80 2.15
N LEU A 500 33.72 -2.89 1.38
CA LEU A 500 33.79 -2.84 -0.08
C LEU A 500 32.49 -2.26 -0.68
N GLU A 501 31.33 -2.57 -0.11
CA GLU A 501 30.03 -1.98 -0.49
C GLU A 501 30.04 -0.46 -0.34
N ARG A 502 30.56 0.04 0.80
CA ARG A 502 30.76 1.48 1.02
C ARG A 502 31.74 2.08 0.01
N LEU A 503 32.89 1.44 -0.18
CA LEU A 503 33.95 1.95 -1.06
C LEU A 503 33.52 1.97 -2.53
N SER A 504 32.71 0.99 -2.94
CA SER A 504 32.26 0.85 -4.32
C SER A 504 31.00 1.64 -4.65
N GLY A 505 30.27 2.14 -3.65
CA GLY A 505 28.99 2.81 -3.85
C GLY A 505 27.86 1.85 -4.20
N GLY A 506 27.87 0.62 -3.66
CA GLY A 506 26.83 -0.36 -3.94
C GLY A 506 27.05 -1.19 -5.21
N ARG A 507 28.29 -1.49 -5.58
CA ARG A 507 28.60 -2.20 -6.84
C ARG A 507 28.97 -3.67 -6.66
N LEU A 508 28.64 -4.30 -5.53
CA LEU A 508 29.11 -5.66 -5.23
C LEU A 508 28.01 -6.72 -5.19
N ALA A 509 28.44 -7.92 -5.57
CA ALA A 509 27.78 -9.18 -5.25
C ALA A 509 28.65 -10.05 -4.33
N TRP A 510 27.99 -10.92 -3.57
CA TRP A 510 28.62 -11.95 -2.75
C TRP A 510 28.16 -13.31 -3.26
N VAL A 511 29.09 -14.09 -3.83
CA VAL A 511 28.77 -15.27 -4.64
C VAL A 511 29.27 -16.54 -3.96
N TRP A 512 28.36 -17.45 -3.62
CA TRP A 512 28.67 -18.82 -3.20
C TRP A 512 28.88 -19.66 -4.45
N GLN A 513 30.04 -20.29 -4.59
CA GLN A 513 30.36 -21.10 -5.78
C GLN A 513 29.99 -22.57 -5.64
N ARG A 514 29.66 -22.98 -4.41
CA ARG A 514 29.12 -24.29 -4.09
C ARG A 514 27.96 -24.15 -3.08
N PRO A 515 27.00 -25.09 -3.07
CA PRO A 515 25.95 -25.12 -2.04
C PRO A 515 26.56 -25.20 -0.63
N ALA A 516 25.87 -24.63 0.36
CA ALA A 516 26.30 -24.78 1.75
C ALA A 516 26.22 -26.26 2.18
N THR A 517 27.34 -26.85 2.57
CA THR A 517 27.38 -28.25 3.03
C THR A 517 27.50 -28.30 4.54
N GLY A 518 26.44 -28.75 5.22
CA GLY A 518 26.41 -28.95 6.67
C GLY A 518 26.14 -27.69 7.49
N GLU A 519 26.03 -27.88 8.81
CA GLU A 519 25.55 -26.87 9.76
C GLU A 519 26.46 -25.64 9.85
N ARG A 520 27.78 -25.81 9.74
CA ARG A 520 28.74 -24.70 9.87
C ARG A 520 28.65 -23.71 8.70
N ASP A 521 28.53 -24.20 7.48
CA ASP A 521 28.43 -23.36 6.28
C ASP A 521 27.10 -22.60 6.24
N ALA A 522 26.00 -23.27 6.61
CA ALA A 522 24.69 -22.65 6.75
C ALA A 522 24.67 -21.56 7.82
N ASP A 523 25.22 -21.85 9.01
CA ASP A 523 25.29 -20.89 10.11
C ASP A 523 26.14 -19.66 9.76
N ARG A 524 27.24 -19.85 9.03
CA ARG A 524 28.10 -18.77 8.55
C ARG A 524 27.36 -17.81 7.62
N GLN A 525 26.66 -18.33 6.61
CA GLN A 525 25.87 -17.50 5.68
C GLN A 525 24.83 -16.67 6.44
N ARG A 526 24.07 -17.33 7.33
CA ARG A 526 23.08 -16.67 8.19
C ARG A 526 23.69 -15.55 9.02
N VAL A 527 24.79 -15.81 9.74
CA VAL A 527 25.46 -14.82 10.61
C VAL A 527 26.01 -13.65 9.81
N VAL A 528 26.61 -13.87 8.64
CA VAL A 528 27.09 -12.77 7.78
C VAL A 528 25.93 -11.90 7.31
N GLN A 529 24.85 -12.50 6.81
CA GLN A 529 23.69 -11.74 6.35
C GLN A 529 23.02 -10.94 7.47
N GLN A 530 22.93 -11.51 8.68
CA GLN A 530 22.45 -10.79 9.86
C GLN A 530 23.36 -9.61 10.23
N LEU A 531 24.69 -9.80 10.20
CA LEU A 531 25.65 -8.73 10.48
C LEU A 531 25.56 -7.60 9.47
N LEU A 532 25.45 -7.90 8.17
CA LEU A 532 25.33 -6.89 7.11
C LEU A 532 24.08 -5.98 7.26
N ARG A 533 23.06 -6.43 8.02
CA ARG A 533 21.82 -5.68 8.29
C ARG A 533 21.77 -5.02 9.67
N SER A 534 22.79 -5.23 10.48
CA SER A 534 22.76 -4.85 11.91
C SER A 534 22.95 -3.35 12.17
N TRP A 535 23.52 -2.60 11.22
CA TRP A 535 23.69 -1.15 11.32
C TRP A 535 23.15 -0.48 10.05
N PRO A 536 21.91 0.02 10.04
CA PRO A 536 21.33 0.68 8.87
C PRO A 536 22.09 1.97 8.49
N GLU A 537 22.36 2.18 7.20
CA GLU A 537 23.06 3.38 6.70
C GLU A 537 22.33 4.68 7.05
N GLU A 538 21.00 4.64 7.05
CA GLU A 538 20.11 5.78 7.28
C GLU A 538 20.25 6.34 8.70
N THR A 539 20.86 5.57 9.62
CA THR A 539 21.16 6.03 10.98
C THR A 539 22.23 7.11 11.01
N ILE A 540 23.09 7.22 9.99
CA ILE A 540 24.20 8.17 9.99
C ILE A 540 23.67 9.57 9.69
N ALA A 541 23.78 10.47 10.67
CA ALA A 541 23.49 11.87 10.48
C ALA A 541 24.66 12.52 9.71
N ALA A 542 24.52 12.58 8.39
CA ALA A 542 25.52 13.19 7.50
C ALA A 542 25.46 14.73 7.52
N ASP A 543 25.19 15.34 8.68
CA ASP A 543 25.08 16.79 8.87
C ASP A 543 25.97 17.26 10.03
N ARG A 544 26.76 18.31 9.77
CA ARG A 544 27.67 18.94 10.75
C ARG A 544 26.90 19.65 11.87
N GLY A 545 25.64 20.02 11.64
CA GLY A 545 24.74 20.62 12.64
C GLY A 545 23.98 19.60 13.50
N ALA A 546 24.08 18.30 13.19
CA ALA A 546 23.35 17.27 13.91
C ALA A 546 23.87 17.09 15.35
N PRO A 547 23.00 16.85 16.33
CA PRO A 547 23.39 16.69 17.73
C PRO A 547 24.13 15.38 18.02
N ALA A 548 24.07 14.39 17.11
CA ALA A 548 24.75 13.11 17.21
C ALA A 548 25.24 12.64 15.84
N PHE A 549 26.29 11.80 15.81
CA PHE A 549 26.84 11.22 14.58
C PHE A 549 25.90 10.17 13.96
N ALA A 550 25.20 9.39 14.78
CA ALA A 550 24.23 8.40 14.31
C ALA A 550 23.12 8.18 15.33
N GLU A 551 21.91 7.91 14.82
CA GLU A 551 20.78 7.43 15.61
C GLU A 551 21.00 5.96 15.98
N THR A 552 21.13 5.67 17.28
CA THR A 552 21.49 4.32 17.74
C THR A 552 20.29 3.38 17.86
N GLU A 553 19.07 3.91 17.93
CA GLU A 553 17.83 3.13 18.08
C GLU A 553 17.59 2.11 16.95
N PRO A 554 17.89 2.40 15.67
CA PRO A 554 17.69 1.45 14.59
C PRO A 554 18.80 0.39 14.46
N ILE A 555 19.93 0.55 15.16
CA ILE A 555 21.04 -0.42 15.18
C ILE A 555 20.60 -1.64 16.00
N ARG A 556 20.87 -2.85 15.48
CA ARG A 556 20.41 -4.10 16.08
C ARG A 556 21.57 -4.96 16.52
N ARG A 557 21.47 -5.56 17.71
CA ARG A 557 22.29 -6.73 18.02
C ARG A 557 21.89 -7.87 17.08
N ILE A 558 22.79 -8.82 16.85
CA ILE A 558 22.45 -10.02 16.08
C ILE A 558 22.27 -11.26 16.96
N GLY A 559 22.90 -11.30 18.14
CA GLY A 559 22.64 -12.32 19.17
C GLY A 559 22.80 -13.77 18.70
N ALA A 560 23.63 -14.03 17.69
CA ALA A 560 23.82 -15.35 17.12
C ALA A 560 24.50 -16.28 18.13
N ASP A 561 23.86 -17.41 18.42
CA ASP A 561 24.26 -18.41 19.42
C ASP A 561 24.60 -19.79 18.81
N GLY A 562 24.60 -19.88 17.48
CA GLY A 562 24.97 -21.07 16.70
C GLY A 562 26.47 -21.41 16.74
N VAL A 563 26.94 -22.11 15.71
CA VAL A 563 28.36 -22.48 15.54
C VAL A 563 29.26 -21.25 15.65
N HIS A 564 28.84 -20.15 15.05
CA HIS A 564 29.51 -18.86 15.06
C HIS A 564 28.80 -17.89 15.98
N ARG A 565 29.25 -17.83 17.24
CA ARG A 565 28.66 -16.95 18.25
C ARG A 565 29.04 -15.49 18.05
N VAL A 566 28.06 -14.63 17.88
CA VAL A 566 28.25 -13.18 17.70
C VAL A 566 27.14 -12.40 18.40
N ALA A 567 27.52 -11.62 19.41
CA ALA A 567 26.55 -10.89 20.24
C ALA A 567 26.14 -9.53 19.64
N GLY A 568 27.12 -8.73 19.22
CA GLY A 568 26.93 -7.32 18.85
C GLY A 568 26.66 -7.07 17.37
N PRO A 569 26.31 -5.82 17.00
CA PRO A 569 26.22 -5.41 15.60
C PRO A 569 27.58 -5.46 14.91
N LEU A 570 27.55 -5.40 13.58
CA LEU A 570 28.70 -5.03 12.77
C LEU A 570 29.09 -3.59 13.07
N ASN A 571 30.37 -3.24 12.87
CA ASN A 571 30.88 -1.88 13.06
C ASN A 571 31.02 -1.08 11.76
N VAL A 572 30.31 -1.51 10.71
CA VAL A 572 30.27 -0.86 9.40
C VAL A 572 28.79 -0.75 9.01
N PRO A 573 28.32 0.44 8.59
CA PRO A 573 26.96 0.61 8.11
C PRO A 573 26.63 -0.31 6.95
N SER A 574 25.33 -0.58 6.76
CA SER A 574 24.81 -1.42 5.70
C SER A 574 25.14 -0.86 4.31
N SER A 575 25.00 -1.72 3.31
CA SER A 575 25.21 -1.37 1.92
C SER A 575 24.22 -0.28 1.46
N PRO A 576 24.59 0.61 0.51
CA PRO A 576 23.65 1.46 -0.23
C PRO A 576 22.57 0.66 -0.97
N GLN A 577 22.77 -0.64 -1.14
CA GLN A 577 21.84 -1.60 -1.72
C GLN A 577 20.96 -2.29 -0.65
N HIS A 578 20.98 -1.82 0.61
CA HIS A 578 20.59 -2.48 1.87
C HIS A 578 21.38 -3.77 2.16
N LEU A 579 21.53 -4.63 1.16
CA LEU A 579 22.43 -5.77 1.14
C LEU A 579 23.15 -5.85 -0.21
N PRO A 580 24.42 -6.32 -0.22
CA PRO A 580 25.05 -6.78 -1.47
C PRO A 580 24.13 -7.76 -2.19
N VAL A 581 24.26 -7.86 -3.51
CA VAL A 581 23.52 -8.89 -4.27
C VAL A 581 24.04 -10.26 -3.84
N ILE A 582 23.17 -11.09 -3.26
CA ILE A 582 23.55 -12.43 -2.78
C ILE A 582 23.27 -13.46 -3.85
N VAL A 583 24.31 -14.17 -4.28
CA VAL A 583 24.22 -15.21 -5.30
C VAL A 583 24.59 -16.55 -4.69
N GLY A 584 23.71 -17.55 -4.81
CA GLY A 584 23.89 -18.88 -4.22
C GLY A 584 23.41 -20.00 -5.14
N HIS A 585 22.89 -21.09 -4.57
CA HIS A 585 22.31 -22.22 -5.30
C HIS A 585 20.86 -22.46 -4.87
N ASP A 586 20.07 -23.20 -5.66
CA ASP A 586 18.65 -23.44 -5.36
C ASP A 586 18.40 -24.01 -3.96
N GLY A 587 19.24 -24.93 -3.50
CA GLY A 587 19.15 -25.48 -2.13
C GLY A 587 19.39 -24.45 -1.03
N ASP A 588 20.10 -23.37 -1.30
CA ASP A 588 20.32 -22.27 -0.36
C ASP A 588 19.11 -21.32 -0.31
N ALA A 589 18.40 -21.14 -1.44
CA ALA A 589 17.23 -20.27 -1.54
C ALA A 589 15.95 -20.86 -0.92
N ALA A 590 15.90 -22.19 -0.73
CA ALA A 590 14.78 -22.87 -0.08
C ALA A 590 14.79 -22.72 1.46
N ASP A 591 15.87 -22.22 2.04
CA ASP A 591 15.99 -22.04 3.49
C ASP A 591 15.43 -20.69 3.93
N PRO A 592 14.36 -20.65 4.74
CA PRO A 592 13.74 -19.40 5.15
C PRO A 592 14.67 -18.50 5.99
N GLN A 593 15.74 -19.02 6.58
CA GLN A 593 16.69 -18.23 7.37
C GLN A 593 17.77 -17.53 6.51
N ARG A 594 17.75 -17.72 5.19
CA ARG A 594 18.75 -17.19 4.26
C ARG A 594 18.08 -16.38 3.15
N HIS A 595 18.75 -15.30 2.76
CA HIS A 595 18.35 -14.44 1.66
C HIS A 595 19.26 -14.70 0.48
N VAL A 596 18.67 -15.05 -0.66
CA VAL A 596 19.37 -15.26 -1.92
C VAL A 596 18.64 -14.44 -2.99
N ASP A 597 19.35 -13.53 -3.64
CA ASP A 597 18.78 -12.72 -4.72
C ASP A 597 18.77 -13.50 -6.04
N LEU A 598 19.84 -14.28 -6.29
CA LEU A 598 20.06 -15.04 -7.52
C LEU A 598 20.65 -16.42 -7.24
N VAL A 599 20.36 -17.39 -8.10
CA VAL A 599 20.95 -18.73 -8.09
C VAL A 599 21.83 -18.96 -9.31
N VAL A 600 22.92 -19.70 -9.14
CA VAL A 600 23.81 -20.11 -10.24
C VAL A 600 23.36 -21.45 -10.81
N ASP A 601 23.07 -21.48 -12.11
CA ASP A 601 22.85 -22.70 -12.89
C ASP A 601 23.80 -22.74 -14.10
N GLY A 602 24.87 -23.53 -13.98
CA GLY A 602 25.96 -23.57 -14.96
C GLY A 602 26.64 -22.20 -15.10
N GLU A 603 26.50 -21.57 -16.26
CA GLU A 603 27.01 -20.21 -16.52
C GLU A 603 25.96 -19.13 -16.28
N ARG A 604 24.71 -19.47 -15.97
CA ARG A 604 23.58 -18.54 -15.84
C ARG A 604 23.36 -18.13 -14.38
N TRP A 605 23.03 -16.87 -14.17
CA TRP A 605 22.49 -16.37 -12.90
C TRP A 605 20.99 -16.13 -13.09
N LEU A 606 20.18 -16.85 -12.33
CA LEU A 606 18.71 -16.90 -12.44
C LEU A 606 18.06 -16.42 -11.15
N LEU A 607 16.76 -16.12 -11.20
CA LEU A 607 15.98 -15.90 -9.98
C LEU A 607 15.75 -17.24 -9.28
N PRO A 608 15.68 -17.27 -7.94
CA PRO A 608 15.34 -18.49 -7.21
C PRO A 608 13.99 -19.07 -7.65
N GLY A 609 13.93 -20.38 -7.88
CA GLY A 609 12.71 -21.09 -8.30
C GLY A 609 12.36 -20.94 -9.78
N SER A 610 13.26 -20.37 -10.58
CA SER A 610 13.16 -20.35 -12.04
C SER A 610 13.19 -21.76 -12.65
N ASP A 611 12.48 -21.96 -13.76
CA ASP A 611 12.52 -23.20 -14.53
C ASP A 611 13.69 -23.26 -15.53
N GLU A 612 13.81 -24.36 -16.27
CA GLU A 612 14.91 -24.57 -17.23
C GLU A 612 14.93 -23.56 -18.40
N HIS A 613 13.77 -22.97 -18.70
CA HIS A 613 13.56 -22.01 -19.79
C HIS A 613 13.76 -20.56 -19.34
N ALA A 614 13.97 -20.31 -18.05
CA ALA A 614 14.15 -18.98 -17.50
C ALA A 614 15.37 -18.27 -18.10
N LEU A 615 15.17 -16.97 -18.36
CA LEU A 615 16.20 -16.09 -18.87
C LEU A 615 17.24 -15.76 -17.79
N ALA A 616 18.50 -15.73 -18.19
CA ALA A 616 19.60 -15.34 -17.31
C ALA A 616 19.63 -13.84 -17.10
N LEU A 617 19.67 -13.39 -15.84
CA LEU A 617 19.92 -12.00 -15.48
C LEU A 617 21.39 -11.62 -15.68
N ALA A 618 22.27 -12.62 -15.51
CA ALA A 618 23.68 -12.48 -15.81
C ALA A 618 24.25 -13.79 -16.35
N ARG A 619 25.33 -13.70 -17.15
CA ARG A 619 26.02 -14.86 -17.70
C ARG A 619 27.51 -14.80 -17.45
N THR A 620 28.04 -15.90 -16.96
CA THR A 620 29.44 -16.06 -16.58
C THR A 620 30.30 -16.47 -17.77
N VAL A 621 31.40 -15.75 -17.96
CA VAL A 621 32.49 -16.08 -18.88
C VAL A 621 33.76 -16.20 -18.05
N ARG A 622 34.46 -17.34 -18.16
CA ARG A 622 35.71 -17.57 -17.44
C ARG A 622 36.91 -17.02 -18.22
N ALA A 623 37.78 -16.29 -17.54
CA ALA A 623 39.06 -15.83 -18.09
C ALA A 623 40.21 -16.24 -17.15
N THR A 624 41.17 -16.98 -17.67
CA THR A 624 42.35 -17.52 -16.97
C THR A 624 43.65 -16.83 -17.39
N THR A 625 43.62 -16.06 -18.48
CA THR A 625 44.76 -15.26 -18.96
C THR A 625 44.37 -13.80 -19.23
N VAL A 626 45.37 -12.92 -19.29
CA VAL A 626 45.18 -11.52 -19.69
C VAL A 626 44.59 -11.41 -21.11
N GLY A 627 45.01 -12.29 -22.03
CA GLY A 627 44.47 -12.33 -23.39
C GLY A 627 42.99 -12.66 -23.43
N GLU A 628 42.53 -13.59 -22.59
CA GLU A 628 41.11 -13.94 -22.47
C GLU A 628 40.27 -12.80 -21.86
N LEU A 629 40.83 -12.00 -20.95
CA LEU A 629 40.17 -10.80 -20.43
C LEU A 629 39.97 -9.74 -21.52
N VAL A 630 41.00 -9.49 -22.34
CA VAL A 630 40.90 -8.56 -23.47
C VAL A 630 39.89 -9.07 -24.50
N ALA A 631 39.90 -10.37 -24.81
CA ALA A 631 38.93 -10.98 -25.72
C ALA A 631 37.49 -10.90 -25.17
N ALA A 632 37.30 -11.01 -23.86
CA ALA A 632 35.99 -10.80 -23.23
C ALA A 632 35.51 -9.35 -23.41
N ALA A 633 36.40 -8.36 -23.28
CA ALA A 633 36.09 -6.95 -23.52
C ALA A 633 35.63 -6.69 -24.97
N GLU A 634 36.30 -7.31 -25.95
CA GLU A 634 36.00 -7.13 -27.37
C GLU A 634 34.59 -7.60 -27.76
N ARG A 635 34.05 -8.60 -27.04
CA ARG A 635 32.69 -9.12 -27.24
C ARG A 635 31.60 -8.20 -26.66
N LEU A 636 31.97 -7.28 -25.77
CA LEU A 636 31.02 -6.34 -25.19
C LEU A 636 30.72 -5.19 -26.18
N PRO A 637 29.44 -4.77 -26.28
CA PRO A 637 29.08 -3.62 -27.09
C PRO A 637 29.75 -2.36 -26.54
N ARG A 638 29.98 -1.39 -27.42
CA ARG A 638 30.44 -0.06 -27.01
C ARG A 638 29.29 0.74 -26.40
N GLU A 639 29.58 1.48 -25.33
CA GLU A 639 28.56 2.26 -24.62
C GLU A 639 29.21 3.47 -23.94
N ASP A 640 28.54 4.62 -24.00
CA ASP A 640 28.99 5.85 -23.38
C ASP A 640 28.03 6.25 -22.24
N ALA A 641 28.23 5.62 -21.07
CA ALA A 641 27.41 5.82 -19.88
C ALA A 641 28.19 6.56 -18.78
N PRO A 642 27.53 7.44 -17.99
CA PRO A 642 28.23 8.34 -17.08
C PRO A 642 28.69 7.72 -15.73
N ASP A 643 28.13 6.60 -15.28
CA ASP A 643 28.60 5.80 -14.12
C ASP A 643 27.83 4.45 -14.07
N ALA A 644 28.29 3.45 -13.32
CA ALA A 644 27.62 2.15 -13.19
C ALA A 644 26.31 2.20 -12.37
N GLY A 645 26.22 3.08 -11.37
CA GLY A 645 25.17 2.96 -10.35
C GLY A 645 25.28 1.64 -9.55
N THR A 646 24.25 1.28 -8.78
CA THR A 646 24.30 0.06 -7.95
C THR A 646 24.11 -1.22 -8.78
N LEU A 647 24.68 -2.34 -8.33
CA LEU A 647 24.50 -3.64 -9.01
C LEU A 647 23.04 -4.09 -8.98
N ARG A 648 22.37 -3.89 -7.85
CA ARG A 648 20.95 -4.18 -7.66
C ARG A 648 20.08 -3.40 -8.63
N ALA A 649 20.38 -2.11 -8.86
CA ALA A 649 19.71 -1.31 -9.89
C ALA A 649 19.98 -1.84 -11.30
N ARG A 650 21.23 -2.23 -11.61
CA ARG A 650 21.60 -2.81 -12.90
C ARG A 650 20.87 -4.12 -13.20
N LEU A 651 20.70 -4.96 -12.19
CA LEU A 651 19.98 -6.24 -12.28
C LEU A 651 18.47 -6.10 -12.05
N ARG A 652 17.99 -4.87 -11.78
CA ARG A 652 16.58 -4.54 -11.49
C ARG A 652 15.97 -5.40 -10.38
N LEU A 653 16.78 -5.73 -9.37
CA LEU A 653 16.38 -6.54 -8.23
C LEU A 653 15.69 -5.66 -7.17
N PRO A 654 14.67 -6.16 -6.46
CA PRO A 654 14.04 -5.42 -5.37
C PRO A 654 15.01 -5.20 -4.21
N PHE A 655 14.81 -4.13 -3.44
CA PHE A 655 15.55 -3.93 -2.19
C PHE A 655 15.01 -4.88 -1.11
N PRO A 656 15.87 -5.69 -0.47
CA PRO A 656 15.44 -6.49 0.67
C PRO A 656 15.14 -5.55 1.83
N THR A 657 14.00 -5.72 2.51
CA THR A 657 13.80 -4.95 3.74
C THR A 657 14.83 -5.42 4.77
N ILE A 658 15.34 -4.48 5.56
CA ILE A 658 16.32 -4.76 6.62
C ILE A 658 15.77 -5.82 7.62
N ALA A 659 14.45 -5.99 7.71
CA ALA A 659 13.77 -6.90 8.63
C ALA A 659 13.41 -8.29 8.06
N GLU A 660 13.48 -8.54 6.74
CA GLU A 660 12.91 -9.74 6.09
C GLU A 660 13.70 -11.07 6.26
N LEU A 661 14.61 -11.18 7.22
CA LEU A 661 15.22 -12.47 7.57
C LEU A 661 14.72 -12.97 8.94
N PRO A 662 14.10 -14.17 8.99
CA PRO A 662 13.81 -14.87 10.24
C PRO A 662 15.07 -14.99 11.10
N GLY A 663 15.00 -14.51 12.34
CA GLY A 663 16.10 -14.63 13.32
C GLY A 663 16.91 -13.36 13.58
N ALA A 664 16.56 -12.19 13.01
CA ALA A 664 17.18 -10.92 13.38
C ALA A 664 16.81 -10.51 14.82
N SER A 665 17.82 -10.37 15.69
CA SER A 665 17.63 -10.25 17.14
C SER A 665 17.22 -8.87 17.65
N ALA A 666 16.92 -8.84 18.95
CA ALA A 666 16.37 -7.75 19.75
C ALA A 666 17.00 -6.37 19.52
N ARG A 667 16.16 -5.34 19.60
CA ARG A 667 16.57 -3.93 19.74
C ARG A 667 17.48 -3.79 20.95
N PHE A 668 18.40 -2.82 20.93
CA PHE A 668 18.94 -2.35 22.21
C PHE A 668 17.74 -1.93 23.08
N PRO A 669 17.66 -2.36 24.34
CA PRO A 669 16.66 -1.82 25.25
C PRO A 669 16.80 -0.30 25.21
N SER A 670 15.71 0.42 24.96
CA SER A 670 15.65 1.87 25.17
C SER A 670 16.23 2.12 26.55
N GLY A 671 17.23 2.99 26.65
CA GLY A 671 17.88 3.29 27.92
C GLY A 671 16.85 3.77 28.94
N SER A 672 16.32 2.84 29.74
CA SER A 672 15.79 3.15 31.04
C SER A 672 17.01 3.44 31.91
N GLU A 673 17.12 4.69 32.35
CA GLU A 673 17.81 5.12 33.56
C GLU A 673 18.78 4.10 34.17
N THR A 674 20.08 4.19 33.86
CA THR A 674 21.14 3.78 34.80
C THR A 674 22.36 4.68 34.66
N GLU A 675 22.49 5.54 35.67
CA GLU A 675 23.70 5.86 36.44
C GLU A 675 25.04 6.16 35.72
N SER A 676 25.50 7.39 35.95
CA SER A 676 26.90 7.84 36.07
C SER A 676 28.04 6.91 35.62
N SER A 677 28.78 7.36 34.61
CA SER A 677 30.25 7.39 34.63
C SER A 677 30.77 8.44 33.64
#